data_AF-A0A812YMU2-F1
#
_entry.id   AF-A0A812YMU2-F1
#
_cell.length_a   1.000
_cell.length_b   1.000
_cell.length_c   1.000
_cell.angle_alpha   90.00
_cell.angle_beta   90.00
_cell.angle_gamma   90.00
#
_symmetry.space_group_name_H-M   'P 1'
#
loop_
_entity.id
_entity.type
_entity.pdbx_description
1 polymer ?
#
loop_
_entity_poly.entity_id
_entity_poly.type
_entity_poly.pdbx_seq_one_letter_code
_entity_poly.pdbx_strand_id
1 'polypeptide(L)'
;MTVSYGIPVPAVPDILDPILQPPRGPPPPQSVRVELSNVVRHTDPADVTDVDFPVFVTTPGYQDAVLQLRIGVPCDIEDAIDVVERSPLLPALTCCDRIIPVRPQPLPNCASFVRAPDWVSYSALSAIVLDLRDMVPGGVGPFVATYVTRPTSLAELCREAGVYGAMPAKVYAGTDQVPLADDESIILASGCLVTFIASASDRCPFQANDLQFRITPPDVAAADFVGVNYADDGGPPPDSSSDVDDSSDAADSDALEDLRQLTSELGDDSDTDAEEESVTKWVSVVIFAPEYAPEMLTVAVRFPCTPADFTAHAQAARAIERRSRFPGLQAVLPQPGRGTGFFVAMPHWQPDTTIVHLDITAVDGRAYAAHAPTYADKATLCNLADLPDADNIAVYVGVSSEPLEGESLAHIVPGFAILFVPAPDPPPPAWDLALLLLRSRSWSPEHQWAPPQVHGAYCLVQGQRHQLFHTNPREPWTYRQNIAHATGIFDQHLHTAPAAPRVIDAEIDGIPCRTALAAFAHTEEWIRRPALAILDQRPLLEGWASWPAYNGLLLIEDVIDDLRFSAPLGYDVQITGAQVEGPHYLITSGQTLVADYVRRPIRLDLERAASMHEAAVGDSIVITAPTVQAAVTQLQQEMPRRLNLVPLTAPDTSVAPAGLHVQVLIAVPGYLPELHDLNLTPPAPAEAFMQQVARQRIQCDLRRFPHLTAVFPQPDRRFAVFVGEPAWPATQTTVFVDSRGVDGRLFAVLAPARVDFASVLAIADLPADAPVQVYITDVPWPLGPHDVIAISTGDLLSIVPDASAAPVRHELSVMLTSSEGWTSDDAFAGDYGDRVLLITDAEPVLYEVNRLRTAAFRTDVAAALGLSIWTFKQHLRLLQDTMLLPCCIDYKPFARRASNQSPLAALPFEDW
;
A
#
# COMPACT_ATOMS: atom_id res chain seq x y z
N MET A 1 11.12 -43.74 63.58
CA MET A 1 12.30 -42.86 63.47
C MET A 1 13.17 -43.48 62.39
N THR A 2 13.24 -43.05 61.13
CA THR A 2 12.82 -41.83 60.42
C THR A 2 12.37 -42.36 59.05
N VAL A 3 11.14 -42.07 58.59
CA VAL A 3 10.58 -42.67 57.35
C VAL A 3 10.33 -41.56 56.34
N SER A 4 11.02 -41.64 55.20
CA SER A 4 10.90 -40.73 54.06
C SER A 4 9.69 -41.11 53.20
N TYR A 5 8.79 -40.16 52.95
CA TYR A 5 7.78 -40.28 51.90
C TYR A 5 8.26 -39.47 50.68
N GLY A 6 8.78 -40.15 49.67
CA GLY A 6 8.97 -39.61 48.33
C GLY A 6 7.67 -39.73 47.54
N ILE A 7 7.24 -38.65 46.90
CA ILE A 7 6.02 -38.60 46.09
C ILE A 7 6.31 -39.21 44.71
N PRO A 8 5.39 -40.00 44.11
CA PRO A 8 5.64 -40.81 42.91
C PRO A 8 5.56 -39.99 41.62
N VAL A 9 6.40 -40.34 40.65
CA VAL A 9 6.36 -39.86 39.26
C VAL A 9 5.19 -40.53 38.53
N PRO A 10 4.32 -39.79 37.81
CA PRO A 10 3.33 -40.41 36.95
C PRO A 10 4.00 -40.99 35.69
N ALA A 11 3.82 -42.30 35.51
CA ALA A 11 4.27 -43.05 34.36
C ALA A 11 3.45 -42.71 33.10
N VAL A 12 4.14 -42.49 31.99
CA VAL A 12 3.56 -42.53 30.64
C VAL A 12 3.40 -44.01 30.26
N PRO A 13 2.23 -44.47 29.80
CA PRO A 13 2.06 -45.85 29.37
C PRO A 13 2.82 -46.13 28.06
N ASP A 14 3.78 -47.05 28.15
CA ASP A 14 4.41 -47.75 27.03
C ASP A 14 3.36 -48.54 26.24
N ILE A 15 2.99 -48.07 25.05
CA ILE A 15 2.51 -48.93 23.97
C ILE A 15 3.29 -48.51 22.72
N LEU A 16 4.48 -49.06 22.56
CA LEU A 16 5.15 -49.14 21.27
C LEU A 16 5.58 -50.58 21.01
N ASP A 17 5.05 -51.12 19.93
CA ASP A 17 5.37 -52.42 19.34
C ASP A 17 6.89 -52.48 18.99
N PRO A 18 7.64 -53.53 19.35
CA PRO A 18 9.10 -53.57 19.13
C PRO A 18 9.54 -53.83 17.67
N ILE A 19 8.63 -53.75 16.68
CA ILE A 19 8.89 -54.21 15.30
C ILE A 19 8.95 -53.08 14.25
N LEU A 20 8.62 -51.82 14.59
CA LEU A 20 8.73 -50.70 13.65
C LEU A 20 9.98 -49.87 13.93
N GLN A 21 11.07 -50.17 13.22
CA GLN A 21 12.19 -49.24 13.09
C GLN A 21 11.68 -47.99 12.35
N PRO A 22 11.82 -46.78 12.90
CA PRO A 22 11.61 -45.57 12.11
C PRO A 22 12.64 -45.54 10.97
N PRO A 23 12.26 -45.12 9.75
CA PRO A 23 13.18 -44.99 8.65
C PRO A 23 14.31 -44.03 9.05
N ARG A 24 15.56 -44.44 8.82
CA ARG A 24 16.72 -43.56 8.99
C ARG A 24 16.50 -42.34 8.10
N GLY A 25 16.23 -41.19 8.72
CA GLY A 25 16.22 -39.92 8.02
C GLY A 25 17.56 -39.70 7.30
N PRO A 26 17.55 -38.95 6.18
CA PRO A 26 18.77 -38.64 5.46
C PRO A 26 19.77 -37.93 6.40
N PRO A 27 21.09 -38.13 6.20
CA PRO A 27 22.10 -37.48 7.03
C PRO A 27 21.93 -35.95 6.96
N PRO A 28 22.29 -35.22 8.04
CA PRO A 28 22.21 -33.77 8.04
C PRO A 28 23.04 -33.22 6.87
N PRO A 29 22.51 -32.23 6.13
CA PRO A 29 23.18 -31.69 4.96
C PRO A 29 24.54 -31.11 5.38
N GLN A 30 25.61 -31.65 4.80
CA GLN A 30 26.89 -30.99 4.82
C GLN A 30 26.75 -29.65 4.09
N SER A 31 27.31 -28.59 4.64
CA SER A 31 27.40 -27.30 3.96
C SER A 31 28.24 -27.46 2.69
N VAL A 32 27.57 -27.72 1.57
CA VAL A 32 28.17 -27.58 0.25
C VAL A 32 28.20 -26.08 -0.01
N ARG A 33 29.39 -25.48 0.01
CA ARG A 33 29.61 -24.22 -0.70
C ARG A 33 29.43 -24.53 -2.18
N VAL A 34 28.22 -24.29 -2.69
CA VAL A 34 28.02 -24.09 -4.11
C VAL A 34 28.40 -22.63 -4.36
N GLU A 35 29.53 -22.41 -5.03
CA GLU A 35 29.75 -21.13 -5.69
C GLU A 35 28.69 -21.03 -6.78
N LEU A 36 27.65 -20.22 -6.53
CA LEU A 36 26.68 -19.84 -7.54
C LEU A 36 27.41 -18.97 -8.56
N SER A 37 27.85 -19.60 -9.66
CA SER A 37 28.04 -18.87 -10.92
C SER A 37 26.65 -18.49 -11.42
N ASN A 38 26.23 -17.27 -11.11
CA ASN A 38 25.08 -16.64 -11.75
C ASN A 38 25.43 -16.39 -13.22
N VAL A 39 25.25 -17.41 -14.05
CA VAL A 39 25.17 -17.23 -15.51
C VAL A 39 23.70 -17.29 -15.87
N VAL A 40 23.03 -16.15 -15.69
CA VAL A 40 21.77 -15.83 -16.35
C VAL A 40 22.05 -15.85 -17.85
N ARG A 41 21.57 -16.85 -18.58
CA ARG A 41 21.62 -16.86 -20.04
C ARG A 41 20.39 -16.14 -20.60
N HIS A 42 20.39 -14.81 -20.57
CA HIS A 42 19.65 -14.04 -21.55
C HIS A 42 20.63 -13.61 -22.63
N THR A 43 20.30 -13.89 -23.90
CA THR A 43 21.07 -13.53 -25.11
C THR A 43 22.49 -14.12 -25.19
N ASP A 44 23.00 -14.30 -26.42
CA ASP A 44 24.44 -14.37 -26.62
C ASP A 44 25.07 -13.18 -25.86
N PRO A 45 26.13 -13.36 -25.06
CA PRO A 45 26.72 -12.26 -24.32
C PRO A 45 27.18 -11.21 -25.32
N ALA A 46 26.44 -10.10 -25.40
CA ALA A 46 26.96 -8.89 -26.00
C ALA A 46 28.26 -8.57 -25.24
N ASP A 47 29.33 -8.24 -25.95
CA ASP A 47 30.58 -7.80 -25.31
C ASP A 47 30.27 -6.53 -24.49
N VAL A 48 30.10 -6.72 -23.18
CA VAL A 48 29.80 -5.65 -22.24
C VAL A 48 31.08 -4.87 -21.98
N THR A 49 31.06 -3.57 -22.26
CA THR A 49 32.17 -2.68 -21.96
C THR A 49 31.84 -1.89 -20.69
N ASP A 50 32.68 -2.02 -19.65
CA ASP A 50 32.56 -1.19 -18.46
C ASP A 50 32.91 0.26 -18.79
N VAL A 51 31.94 1.15 -18.68
CA VAL A 51 32.12 2.59 -18.89
C VAL A 51 31.95 3.32 -17.56
N ASP A 52 32.86 4.24 -17.26
CA ASP A 52 32.70 5.18 -16.15
C ASP A 52 31.59 6.18 -16.53
N PHE A 53 30.46 6.09 -15.84
CA PHE A 53 29.26 6.84 -16.17
C PHE A 53 28.83 7.74 -15.00
N PRO A 54 28.73 9.06 -15.19
CA PRO A 54 28.30 9.96 -14.13
C PRO A 54 26.79 9.84 -13.89
N VAL A 55 26.41 9.69 -12.62
CA VAL A 55 25.03 9.60 -12.16
C VAL A 55 24.72 10.74 -11.20
N PHE A 56 23.62 11.42 -11.43
CA PHE A 56 23.05 12.45 -10.57
C PHE A 56 21.80 11.91 -9.90
N VAL A 57 21.75 11.95 -8.58
CA VAL A 57 20.58 11.54 -7.79
C VAL A 57 20.12 12.73 -6.97
N THR A 58 18.90 13.19 -7.23
CA THR A 58 18.26 14.28 -6.49
C THR A 58 17.16 13.74 -5.59
N THR A 59 17.01 14.30 -4.40
CA THR A 59 15.99 13.88 -3.42
C THR A 59 15.30 15.13 -2.89
N PRO A 60 13.95 15.23 -2.93
CA PRO A 60 13.25 16.40 -2.44
C PRO A 60 13.63 16.73 -0.98
N GLY A 61 14.10 17.96 -0.74
CA GLY A 61 14.47 18.43 0.59
C GLY A 61 15.84 17.97 1.11
N TYR A 62 16.63 17.22 0.33
CA TYR A 62 17.99 16.81 0.70
C TYR A 62 19.03 17.33 -0.30
N GLN A 63 20.31 17.19 0.07
CA GLN A 63 21.41 17.53 -0.81
C GLN A 63 21.56 16.49 -1.94
N ASP A 64 21.73 16.95 -3.17
CA ASP A 64 21.91 16.09 -4.33
C ASP A 64 23.25 15.32 -4.27
N ALA A 65 23.25 14.11 -4.81
CA ALA A 65 24.42 13.26 -4.92
C ALA A 65 24.88 13.15 -6.38
N VAL A 66 26.18 13.33 -6.61
CA VAL A 66 26.82 13.05 -7.89
C VAL A 66 27.77 11.86 -7.70
N LEU A 67 27.49 10.78 -8.41
CA LEU A 67 28.23 9.53 -8.36
C LEU A 67 28.96 9.28 -9.68
N GLN A 68 30.07 8.55 -9.62
CA GLN A 68 30.72 7.97 -10.79
C GLN A 68 30.61 6.46 -10.64
N LEU A 69 29.75 5.85 -11.45
CA LEU A 69 29.48 4.42 -11.38
C LEU A 69 30.03 3.74 -12.63
N ARG A 70 30.57 2.54 -12.45
CA ARG A 70 30.92 1.67 -13.56
C ARG A 70 29.71 0.86 -13.95
N ILE A 71 29.20 1.11 -15.14
CA ILE A 71 28.05 0.40 -15.70
C ILE A 71 28.56 -0.37 -16.92
N GLY A 72 28.25 -1.66 -16.95
CA GLY A 72 28.54 -2.49 -18.12
C GLY A 72 27.52 -2.19 -19.21
N VAL A 73 27.96 -1.66 -20.35
CA VAL A 73 27.08 -1.35 -21.48
C VAL A 73 27.26 -2.41 -22.59
N PRO A 74 26.19 -2.98 -23.15
CA PRO A 74 24.79 -2.62 -22.94
C PRO A 74 24.18 -3.17 -21.63
N CYS A 75 23.30 -2.40 -20.98
CA CYS A 75 22.51 -2.81 -19.81
C CYS A 75 21.05 -2.35 -19.93
N ASP A 76 20.15 -2.96 -19.16
CA ASP A 76 18.78 -2.46 -19.04
C ASP A 76 18.69 -1.28 -18.04
N ILE A 77 17.59 -0.51 -18.08
CA ILE A 77 17.32 0.56 -17.12
C ILE A 77 17.22 0.00 -15.70
N GLU A 78 16.64 -1.19 -15.53
CA GLU A 78 16.52 -1.85 -14.22
C GLU A 78 17.90 -2.23 -13.66
N ASP A 79 18.81 -2.72 -14.51
CA ASP A 79 20.21 -2.98 -14.10
C ASP A 79 20.90 -1.69 -13.65
N ALA A 80 20.65 -0.57 -14.35
CA ALA A 80 21.19 0.73 -13.99
C ALA A 80 20.59 1.26 -12.67
N ILE A 81 19.29 1.04 -12.41
CA ILE A 81 18.64 1.37 -11.14
C ILE A 81 19.24 0.54 -10.00
N ASP A 82 19.38 -0.78 -10.20
CA ASP A 82 19.97 -1.71 -9.24
C ASP A 82 21.40 -1.30 -8.86
N VAL A 83 22.21 -0.88 -9.84
CA VAL A 83 23.59 -0.42 -9.61
C VAL A 83 23.63 0.89 -8.82
N VAL A 84 22.67 1.80 -9.05
CA VAL A 84 22.57 3.07 -8.32
C VAL A 84 22.08 2.84 -6.89
N GLU A 85 21.07 2.00 -6.70
CA GLU A 85 20.47 1.67 -5.40
C GLU A 85 21.45 0.95 -4.48
N ARG A 86 22.22 0.00 -5.03
CA ARG A 86 23.24 -0.76 -4.28
C ARG A 86 24.56 -0.01 -4.09
N SER A 87 24.69 1.21 -4.63
CA SER A 87 25.93 1.97 -4.55
C SER A 87 26.22 2.42 -3.11
N PRO A 88 27.36 2.01 -2.51
CA PRO A 88 27.74 2.45 -1.17
C PRO A 88 28.11 3.95 -1.11
N LEU A 89 28.22 4.59 -2.28
CA LEU A 89 28.53 6.01 -2.42
C LEU A 89 27.27 6.89 -2.29
N LEU A 90 26.06 6.30 -2.38
CA LEU A 90 24.81 7.00 -2.17
C LEU A 90 24.54 7.11 -0.65
N PRO A 91 24.28 8.31 -0.10
CA PRO A 91 24.01 8.46 1.33
C PRO A 91 22.80 7.64 1.76
N ALA A 92 22.88 6.87 2.85
CA ALA A 92 21.73 6.12 3.34
C ALA A 92 20.66 7.08 3.88
N LEU A 93 19.53 7.17 3.20
CA LEU A 93 18.33 7.87 3.67
C LEU A 93 17.30 6.79 4.02
N THR A 94 16.85 6.76 5.26
CA THR A 94 15.97 5.71 5.82
C THR A 94 14.51 5.82 5.41
N CYS A 95 14.15 6.84 4.64
CA CYS A 95 12.79 7.17 4.26
C CYS A 95 12.62 7.40 2.75
N CYS A 96 13.66 7.17 1.96
CA CYS A 96 13.62 7.37 0.52
C CYS A 96 14.36 6.20 -0.09
N ASP A 97 13.65 5.13 -0.40
CA ASP A 97 14.30 3.85 -0.73
C ASP A 97 14.19 3.59 -2.24
N ARG A 98 13.30 4.31 -2.92
CA ARG A 98 13.04 4.15 -4.32
C ARG A 98 13.86 5.10 -5.17
N ILE A 99 14.55 4.54 -6.16
CA ILE A 99 15.24 5.28 -7.22
C ILE A 99 14.35 5.27 -8.46
N ILE A 100 14.01 6.45 -8.97
CA ILE A 100 13.12 6.63 -10.12
C ILE A 100 13.89 7.39 -11.21
N PRO A 101 13.99 6.89 -12.44
CA PRO A 101 14.68 7.60 -13.51
C PRO A 101 13.93 8.88 -13.88
N VAL A 102 14.69 9.97 -14.09
CA VAL A 102 14.12 11.25 -14.54
C VAL A 102 13.78 11.16 -16.02
N ARG A 103 12.58 11.59 -16.42
CA ARG A 103 12.06 11.49 -17.80
C ARG A 103 11.47 12.81 -18.28
N PRO A 104 11.97 13.39 -19.38
CA PRO A 104 13.22 13.03 -20.08
C PRO A 104 14.48 13.32 -19.24
N GLN A 105 15.62 12.78 -19.63
CA GLN A 105 16.90 13.00 -18.96
C GLN A 105 17.36 14.46 -19.18
N PRO A 106 17.66 15.24 -18.13
CA PRO A 106 17.99 16.67 -18.29
C PRO A 106 19.41 16.95 -18.83
N LEU A 107 20.30 15.96 -18.75
CA LEU A 107 21.73 16.09 -19.06
C LEU A 107 22.17 15.05 -20.11
N PRO A 108 22.86 15.45 -21.19
CA PRO A 108 23.23 14.56 -22.28
C PRO A 108 24.38 13.59 -21.91
N ASN A 109 25.14 13.91 -20.86
CA ASN A 109 26.31 13.13 -20.44
C ASN A 109 26.18 12.53 -19.03
N CYS A 110 25.03 12.66 -18.35
CA CYS A 110 24.82 12.17 -16.99
C CYS A 110 23.42 11.53 -16.84
N ALA A 111 23.31 10.38 -16.17
CA ALA A 111 22.00 9.81 -15.84
C ALA A 111 21.48 10.48 -14.58
N SER A 112 20.23 10.89 -14.62
CA SER A 112 19.54 11.60 -13.54
C SER A 112 18.43 10.72 -13.00
N PHE A 113 18.42 10.58 -11.68
CA PHE A 113 17.39 9.87 -10.93
C PHE A 113 16.82 10.79 -9.86
N VAL A 114 15.53 10.64 -9.59
CA VAL A 114 14.90 11.18 -8.39
C VAL A 114 14.75 10.05 -7.39
N ARG A 115 15.20 10.30 -6.16
CA ARG A 115 15.04 9.39 -5.05
C ARG A 115 13.83 9.83 -4.23
N ALA A 116 12.94 8.91 -3.95
CA ALA A 116 11.68 9.19 -3.29
C ALA A 116 11.27 8.08 -2.30
N PRO A 117 10.48 8.40 -1.27
CA PRO A 117 9.78 7.41 -0.47
C PRO A 117 8.75 6.62 -1.29
N ASP A 118 8.49 5.37 -0.90
CA ASP A 118 7.41 4.57 -1.49
C ASP A 118 6.02 5.16 -1.24
N TRP A 119 5.84 5.86 -0.11
CA TRP A 119 4.56 6.51 0.22
C TRP A 119 4.15 7.61 -0.77
N VAL A 120 5.07 8.15 -1.58
CA VAL A 120 4.75 9.17 -2.58
C VAL A 120 3.70 8.64 -3.56
N SER A 121 3.78 7.36 -3.94
CA SER A 121 2.80 6.74 -4.81
C SER A 121 1.40 6.59 -4.17
N TYR A 122 1.29 6.60 -2.85
CA TYR A 122 0.04 6.38 -2.10
C TYR A 122 -0.60 7.67 -1.57
N SER A 123 0.09 8.81 -1.67
CA SER A 123 -0.32 10.09 -1.06
C SER A 123 -0.89 11.11 -2.05
N ALA A 124 -1.22 10.68 -3.27
CA ALA A 124 -1.57 11.58 -4.38
C ALA A 124 -0.51 12.68 -4.60
N LEU A 125 0.76 12.35 -4.38
CA LEU A 125 1.91 13.22 -4.63
C LEU A 125 2.76 12.62 -5.75
N SER A 126 3.50 13.47 -6.45
CA SER A 126 4.47 13.05 -7.46
C SER A 126 5.81 13.69 -7.16
N ALA A 127 6.86 12.86 -7.09
CA ALA A 127 8.24 13.35 -6.97
C ALA A 127 8.72 13.74 -8.36
N ILE A 128 8.78 15.03 -8.66
CA ILE A 128 9.19 15.54 -9.98
C ILE A 128 10.52 16.27 -9.88
N VAL A 129 11.15 16.52 -11.02
CA VAL A 129 12.37 17.34 -11.11
C VAL A 129 12.09 18.60 -11.91
N LEU A 130 12.39 19.76 -11.32
CA LEU A 130 12.30 21.06 -11.96
C LEU A 130 13.66 21.40 -12.58
N ASP A 131 13.69 21.64 -13.89
CA ASP A 131 14.82 22.24 -14.59
C ASP A 131 14.65 23.75 -14.66
N LEU A 132 15.44 24.48 -13.86
CA LEU A 132 15.38 25.93 -13.73
C LEU A 132 16.60 26.61 -14.37
N ARG A 133 17.40 25.90 -15.19
CA ARG A 133 18.66 26.43 -15.75
C ARG A 133 18.48 27.75 -16.48
N ASP A 134 17.45 27.83 -17.32
CA ASP A 134 17.13 29.00 -18.14
C ASP A 134 16.48 30.15 -17.33
N MET A 135 16.12 29.92 -16.07
CA MET A 135 15.61 30.96 -15.17
C MET A 135 16.71 31.84 -14.58
N VAL A 136 17.98 31.49 -14.79
CA VAL A 136 19.12 32.31 -14.38
C VAL A 136 19.96 32.69 -15.61
N PRO A 137 20.31 33.99 -15.79
CA PRO A 137 21.16 34.42 -16.89
C PRO A 137 22.46 33.59 -16.98
N GLY A 138 22.74 33.04 -18.16
CA GLY A 138 23.88 32.16 -18.38
C GLY A 138 23.60 30.66 -18.22
N GLY A 139 22.35 30.25 -17.96
CA GLY A 139 21.96 28.84 -17.94
C GLY A 139 22.40 28.09 -16.67
N VAL A 140 22.62 28.82 -15.57
CA VAL A 140 23.23 28.32 -14.33
C VAL A 140 22.21 28.07 -13.22
N GLY A 141 20.92 28.09 -13.54
CA GLY A 141 19.88 27.74 -12.58
C GLY A 141 19.93 26.27 -12.15
N PRO A 142 19.38 25.93 -10.97
CA PRO A 142 19.50 24.60 -10.40
C PRO A 142 18.53 23.58 -11.01
N PHE A 143 18.82 22.29 -10.78
CA PHE A 143 17.83 21.22 -10.81
C PHE A 143 17.31 21.00 -9.40
N VAL A 144 15.99 20.89 -9.25
CA VAL A 144 15.40 20.72 -7.92
C VAL A 144 14.36 19.62 -7.97
N ALA A 145 14.52 18.58 -7.16
CA ALA A 145 13.45 17.64 -6.90
C ALA A 145 12.45 18.23 -5.91
N THR A 146 11.15 18.05 -6.19
CA THR A 146 10.08 18.49 -5.30
C THR A 146 8.89 17.54 -5.36
N TYR A 147 7.98 17.67 -4.40
CA TYR A 147 6.70 16.98 -4.40
C TYR A 147 5.61 17.94 -4.88
N VAL A 148 4.80 17.47 -5.82
CA VAL A 148 3.59 18.18 -6.27
C VAL A 148 2.36 17.32 -6.08
N THR A 149 1.21 17.95 -5.90
CA THR A 149 -0.08 17.24 -5.86
C THR A 149 -0.39 16.55 -7.19
N ARG A 150 -1.18 15.48 -7.15
CA ARG A 150 -1.65 14.75 -8.34
C ARG A 150 -3.18 14.82 -8.36
N PRO A 151 -3.80 15.64 -9.24
CA PRO A 151 -3.16 16.49 -10.27
C PRO A 151 -2.52 17.77 -9.72
N THR A 152 -1.51 18.28 -10.42
CA THR A 152 -0.83 19.56 -10.14
C THR A 152 -1.30 20.65 -11.11
N SER A 153 -0.88 21.89 -10.88
CA SER A 153 -1.18 23.06 -11.72
C SER A 153 0.06 23.90 -11.96
N LEU A 154 0.02 24.77 -12.96
CA LEU A 154 1.10 25.75 -13.20
C LEU A 154 1.38 26.60 -11.95
N ALA A 155 0.34 27.00 -11.21
CA ALA A 155 0.49 27.77 -9.98
C ALA A 155 1.26 27.02 -8.89
N GLU A 156 1.02 25.71 -8.74
CA GLU A 156 1.77 24.88 -7.80
C GLU A 156 3.22 24.69 -8.27
N LEU A 157 3.45 24.40 -9.55
CA LEU A 157 4.80 24.28 -10.11
C LEU A 157 5.62 25.56 -9.92
N CYS A 158 5.01 26.73 -10.13
CA CYS A 158 5.66 28.02 -9.87
C CYS A 158 5.92 28.25 -8.37
N ARG A 159 5.02 27.80 -7.49
CA ARG A 159 5.23 27.86 -6.03
C ARG A 159 6.42 26.99 -5.62
N GLU A 160 6.50 25.76 -6.13
CA GLU A 160 7.60 24.83 -5.82
C GLU A 160 8.94 25.27 -6.44
N ALA A 161 8.91 25.97 -7.58
CA ALA A 161 10.09 26.63 -8.16
C ALA A 161 10.57 27.85 -7.33
N GLY A 162 9.82 28.25 -6.29
CA GLY A 162 10.18 29.33 -5.38
C GLY A 162 10.39 30.66 -6.09
N VAL A 163 11.52 31.33 -5.81
CA VAL A 163 11.86 32.64 -6.40
C VAL A 163 11.94 32.58 -7.93
N TYR A 164 12.31 31.42 -8.50
CA TYR A 164 12.40 31.25 -9.95
C TYR A 164 11.02 31.20 -10.61
N GLY A 165 10.01 30.65 -9.95
CA GLY A 165 8.63 30.61 -10.44
C GLY A 165 7.90 31.96 -10.36
N ALA A 166 8.46 32.97 -9.70
CA ALA A 166 7.93 34.33 -9.69
C ALA A 166 8.27 35.14 -10.96
N MET A 167 9.22 34.64 -11.78
CA MET A 167 9.60 35.26 -13.04
C MET A 167 8.74 34.74 -14.19
N PRO A 168 8.43 35.56 -15.21
CA PRO A 168 7.67 35.11 -16.37
C PRO A 168 8.42 34.00 -17.10
N ALA A 169 7.83 32.80 -17.13
CA ALA A 169 8.37 31.61 -17.75
C ALA A 169 7.29 30.86 -18.55
N LYS A 170 7.72 30.19 -19.62
CA LYS A 170 6.97 29.12 -20.27
C LYS A 170 7.38 27.82 -19.59
N VAL A 171 6.42 27.05 -19.09
CA VAL A 171 6.66 25.82 -18.32
C VAL A 171 6.21 24.62 -19.14
N TYR A 172 7.08 23.63 -19.29
CA TYR A 172 6.86 22.44 -20.10
C TYR A 172 6.94 21.19 -19.22
N ALA A 173 6.06 20.22 -19.43
CA ALA A 173 6.05 18.96 -18.70
C ALA A 173 6.55 17.81 -19.58
N GLY A 174 7.51 17.03 -19.10
CA GLY A 174 8.03 15.87 -19.80
C GLY A 174 8.59 16.21 -21.18
N THR A 175 8.03 15.58 -22.21
CA THR A 175 8.40 15.77 -23.62
C THR A 175 7.49 16.72 -24.38
N ASP A 176 6.54 17.37 -23.69
CA ASP A 176 5.55 18.22 -24.34
C ASP A 176 6.19 19.47 -24.93
N GLN A 177 5.80 19.79 -26.16
CA GLN A 177 6.30 20.95 -26.92
C GLN A 177 5.42 22.19 -26.73
N VAL A 178 4.29 22.05 -26.02
CA VAL A 178 3.34 23.12 -25.72
C VAL A 178 3.50 23.49 -24.24
N PRO A 179 3.68 24.77 -23.89
CA PRO A 179 3.77 25.17 -22.50
C PRO A 179 2.40 25.10 -21.82
N LEU A 180 2.41 24.76 -20.53
CA LEU A 180 1.22 24.69 -19.67
C LEU A 180 0.48 26.03 -19.64
N ALA A 181 -0.85 25.99 -19.73
CA ALA A 181 -1.69 27.16 -19.55
C ALA A 181 -1.94 27.48 -18.06
N ASP A 182 -2.30 28.73 -17.76
CA ASP A 182 -2.45 29.23 -16.38
C ASP A 182 -3.54 28.51 -15.57
N ASP A 183 -4.56 27.96 -16.24
CA ASP A 183 -5.71 27.25 -15.66
C ASP A 183 -5.68 25.73 -15.90
N GLU A 184 -4.58 25.20 -16.43
CA GLU A 184 -4.44 23.79 -16.78
C GLU A 184 -4.04 22.93 -15.57
N SER A 185 -4.82 21.86 -15.34
CA SER A 185 -4.54 20.84 -14.34
C SER A 185 -3.90 19.64 -15.04
N ILE A 186 -2.68 19.28 -14.65
CA ILE A 186 -1.90 18.20 -15.26
C ILE A 186 -1.54 17.11 -14.24
N ILE A 187 -1.55 15.86 -14.67
CA ILE A 187 -1.09 14.72 -13.87
C ILE A 187 0.34 14.41 -14.29
N LEU A 188 1.29 14.56 -13.36
CA LEU A 188 2.70 14.23 -13.60
C LEU A 188 3.04 12.88 -12.94
N ALA A 189 3.79 12.03 -13.64
CA ALA A 189 4.37 10.83 -13.06
C ALA A 189 5.55 11.20 -12.14
N SER A 190 5.84 10.36 -11.13
CA SER A 190 7.11 10.51 -10.40
C SER A 190 8.29 10.26 -11.35
N GLY A 191 9.32 11.09 -11.26
CA GLY A 191 10.42 11.15 -12.22
C GLY A 191 10.17 12.08 -13.40
N CYS A 192 8.99 12.70 -13.55
CA CYS A 192 8.76 13.64 -14.64
C CYS A 192 9.65 14.89 -14.52
N LEU A 193 10.31 15.28 -15.61
CA LEU A 193 11.05 16.53 -15.72
C LEU A 193 10.10 17.67 -16.12
N VAL A 194 10.09 18.76 -15.36
CA VAL A 194 9.36 19.99 -15.70
C VAL A 194 10.37 21.10 -15.99
N THR A 195 10.32 21.67 -17.18
CA THR A 195 11.32 22.65 -17.66
C THR A 195 10.75 24.05 -17.65
N PHE A 196 11.45 24.99 -16.98
CA PHE A 196 11.12 26.40 -16.98
C PHE A 196 12.02 27.16 -17.95
N ILE A 197 11.41 27.82 -18.93
CA ILE A 197 12.12 28.64 -19.92
C ILE A 197 11.65 30.08 -19.77
N ALA A 198 12.57 31.01 -19.49
CA ALA A 198 12.23 32.43 -19.36
C ALA A 198 11.48 32.95 -20.60
N SER A 199 10.37 33.69 -20.42
CA SER A 199 9.50 34.11 -21.53
C SER A 199 10.19 34.98 -22.59
N ALA A 200 11.34 35.59 -22.26
CA ALA A 200 12.17 36.36 -23.18
C ALA A 200 13.08 35.48 -24.08
N SER A 201 13.12 34.17 -23.85
CA SER A 201 13.87 33.18 -24.63
C SER A 201 13.01 32.62 -25.76
N ASP A 202 13.55 32.57 -26.98
CA ASP A 202 12.96 31.89 -28.15
C ASP A 202 13.32 30.40 -28.22
N ARG A 203 13.80 29.82 -27.11
CA ARG A 203 14.17 28.41 -27.00
C ARG A 203 12.96 27.54 -26.64
N CYS A 204 12.99 26.29 -27.09
CA CYS A 204 12.11 25.21 -26.63
C CYS A 204 12.95 24.21 -25.79
N PRO A 205 12.31 23.34 -24.98
CA PRO A 205 13.03 22.35 -24.18
C PRO A 205 13.91 21.47 -25.06
N PHE A 206 15.15 21.26 -24.63
CA PHE A 206 16.09 20.36 -25.31
C PHE A 206 15.65 18.91 -25.08
N GLN A 207 15.37 18.15 -26.15
CA GLN A 207 15.10 16.71 -26.05
C GLN A 207 16.42 15.98 -25.84
N ALA A 208 16.76 15.65 -24.59
CA ALA A 208 17.73 14.59 -24.34
C ALA A 208 16.98 13.25 -24.34
N ASN A 209 17.48 12.33 -25.15
CA ASN A 209 16.90 11.00 -25.35
C ASN A 209 16.76 10.25 -24.01
N ASP A 210 15.78 9.35 -23.96
CA ASP A 210 15.56 8.46 -22.81
C ASP A 210 16.85 7.72 -22.42
N LEU A 211 17.02 7.40 -21.13
CA LEU A 211 18.18 6.69 -20.59
C LEU A 211 18.48 5.42 -21.39
N GLN A 212 17.43 4.78 -21.92
CA GLN A 212 17.48 3.59 -22.78
C GLN A 212 18.38 3.74 -24.02
N PHE A 213 18.41 4.91 -24.65
CA PHE A 213 19.24 5.16 -25.85
C PHE A 213 20.73 5.30 -25.54
N ARG A 214 21.09 5.44 -24.26
CA ARG A 214 22.47 5.66 -23.80
C ARG A 214 23.13 4.40 -23.24
N ILE A 215 22.32 3.37 -22.99
CA ILE A 215 22.73 2.06 -22.48
C ILE A 215 22.74 0.98 -23.58
N THR A 216 22.63 1.36 -24.85
CA THR A 216 22.77 0.50 -26.04
C THR A 216 24.14 0.69 -26.70
N PRO A 217 24.68 -0.26 -27.50
CA PRO A 217 26.05 -0.21 -28.02
C PRO A 217 26.36 1.05 -28.84
N PRO A 218 27.62 1.52 -28.87
CA PRO A 218 28.01 2.76 -29.55
C PRO A 218 27.73 2.78 -31.06
N ASP A 219 27.52 1.62 -31.70
CA ASP A 219 27.25 1.53 -33.15
C ASP A 219 25.82 1.90 -33.56
N VAL A 220 24.86 1.99 -32.62
CA VAL A 220 23.47 2.39 -32.95
C VAL A 220 23.22 3.87 -32.66
N ALA A 221 23.90 4.45 -31.66
CA ALA A 221 23.78 5.87 -31.32
C ALA A 221 24.41 6.81 -32.37
N ALA A 222 25.27 6.29 -33.24
CA ALA A 222 25.88 7.06 -34.34
C ALA A 222 24.95 7.22 -35.56
N ALA A 223 23.88 6.42 -35.69
CA ALA A 223 23.01 6.43 -36.86
C ALA A 223 21.92 7.53 -36.80
N ASP A 224 21.46 7.91 -35.60
CA ASP A 224 20.32 8.84 -35.43
C ASP A 224 20.71 10.29 -35.11
N PHE A 225 22.01 10.62 -35.13
CA PHE A 225 22.51 11.99 -35.01
C PHE A 225 23.17 12.48 -36.31
N VAL A 226 22.41 12.55 -37.40
CA VAL A 226 22.76 13.39 -38.56
C VAL A 226 21.61 14.33 -38.89
N GLY A 227 21.54 15.42 -38.13
CA GLY A 227 20.83 16.62 -38.53
C GLY A 227 21.80 17.63 -39.13
N VAL A 228 21.62 17.93 -40.43
CA VAL A 228 21.90 19.23 -41.05
C VAL A 228 23.38 19.65 -41.18
N ASN A 229 23.91 19.44 -42.40
CA ASN A 229 24.86 20.27 -43.16
C ASN A 229 25.73 21.30 -42.41
N TYR A 230 27.04 21.01 -42.35
CA TYR A 230 28.08 21.99 -42.66
C TYR A 230 28.85 21.50 -43.88
N ALA A 231 28.99 22.36 -44.88
CA ALA A 231 29.89 22.18 -46.01
C ALA A 231 31.35 22.21 -45.52
N ASP A 232 32.19 21.26 -45.93
CA ASP A 232 33.33 21.49 -46.84
C ASP A 232 34.14 20.21 -47.16
N ASP A 233 34.64 20.17 -48.40
CA ASP A 233 35.81 19.46 -48.96
C ASP A 233 36.10 17.94 -48.74
N GLY A 234 35.77 17.16 -49.79
CA GLY A 234 36.79 16.59 -50.71
C GLY A 234 37.69 15.41 -50.28
N GLY A 235 37.36 14.20 -50.78
CA GLY A 235 38.37 13.13 -51.04
C GLY A 235 37.81 11.69 -51.02
N PRO A 236 38.05 10.84 -52.03
CA PRO A 236 37.55 9.46 -52.06
C PRO A 236 38.49 8.49 -51.29
N PRO A 237 37.96 7.43 -50.63
CA PRO A 237 38.81 6.38 -50.07
C PRO A 237 39.22 5.36 -51.14
N PRO A 238 40.39 4.72 -51.01
CA PRO A 238 40.94 3.83 -52.02
C PRO A 238 40.45 2.39 -51.88
N ASP A 239 40.32 1.74 -53.04
CA ASP A 239 40.26 0.29 -53.21
C ASP A 239 41.50 -0.40 -52.65
N SER A 240 41.30 -1.55 -51.98
CA SER A 240 42.32 -2.59 -51.94
C SER A 240 41.70 -3.99 -51.78
N SER A 241 41.68 -4.67 -52.91
CA SER A 241 41.60 -6.11 -53.13
C SER A 241 42.69 -6.90 -52.40
N SER A 242 42.37 -8.11 -51.91
CA SER A 242 43.25 -9.28 -52.03
C SER A 242 42.49 -10.58 -51.77
N ASP A 243 42.01 -11.14 -52.87
CA ASP A 243 42.06 -12.55 -53.30
C ASP A 243 42.83 -13.59 -52.46
N VAL A 244 42.17 -14.78 -52.36
CA VAL A 244 42.70 -16.15 -52.53
C VAL A 244 43.24 -16.89 -51.28
N ASP A 245 42.55 -17.95 -50.85
CA ASP A 245 42.87 -19.31 -51.32
C ASP A 245 41.78 -20.35 -50.97
N ASP A 246 41.58 -21.25 -51.93
CA ASP A 246 40.57 -22.31 -52.02
C ASP A 246 41.28 -23.67 -51.85
N SER A 247 40.71 -24.60 -51.08
CA SER A 247 40.59 -26.04 -51.43
C SER A 247 40.38 -27.00 -50.24
N SER A 248 39.62 -28.06 -50.54
CA SER A 248 39.46 -29.37 -49.86
C SER A 248 38.37 -29.42 -48.77
N ASP A 249 37.42 -30.36 -48.72
CA ASP A 249 37.26 -31.62 -49.44
C ASP A 249 35.80 -32.13 -49.35
N ALA A 250 35.45 -32.96 -50.33
CA ALA A 250 34.13 -33.52 -50.60
C ALA A 250 33.71 -34.64 -49.62
N ALA A 251 33.40 -34.28 -48.37
CA ALA A 251 32.79 -35.19 -47.38
C ALA A 251 31.47 -34.68 -46.77
N ASP A 252 31.09 -33.43 -47.03
CA ASP A 252 29.92 -32.78 -46.40
C ASP A 252 28.60 -32.89 -47.20
N SER A 253 28.61 -33.56 -48.35
CA SER A 253 27.44 -33.65 -49.23
C SER A 253 26.35 -34.58 -48.69
N ASP A 254 26.71 -35.71 -48.08
CA ASP A 254 25.72 -36.69 -47.60
C ASP A 254 25.15 -36.32 -46.22
N ALA A 255 25.92 -35.59 -45.39
CA ALA A 255 25.44 -35.08 -44.10
C ALA A 255 24.45 -33.90 -44.25
N LEU A 256 24.54 -33.14 -45.34
CA LEU A 256 23.61 -32.05 -45.66
C LEU A 256 22.25 -32.55 -46.16
N GLU A 257 22.18 -33.76 -46.73
CA GLU A 257 20.95 -34.32 -47.29
C GLU A 257 20.09 -34.97 -46.19
N ASP A 258 20.71 -35.63 -45.20
CA ASP A 258 20.04 -36.14 -43.99
C ASP A 258 19.53 -35.00 -43.08
N LEU A 259 20.27 -33.89 -42.98
CA LEU A 259 19.81 -32.68 -42.26
C LEU A 259 18.63 -32.00 -42.95
N ARG A 260 18.58 -32.02 -44.29
CA ARG A 260 17.44 -31.47 -45.07
C ARG A 260 16.16 -32.28 -44.89
N GLN A 261 16.29 -33.60 -44.69
CA GLN A 261 15.15 -34.48 -44.47
C GLN A 261 14.57 -34.34 -43.05
N LEU A 262 15.42 -34.04 -42.06
CA LEU A 262 15.00 -33.72 -40.68
C LEU A 262 14.39 -32.32 -40.53
N THR A 263 14.81 -31.33 -41.33
CA THR A 263 14.16 -30.00 -41.40
C THR A 263 12.84 -30.00 -42.16
N SER A 264 12.48 -31.10 -42.87
CA SER A 264 11.19 -31.21 -43.53
C SER A 264 10.05 -31.67 -42.60
N GLU A 265 10.37 -32.24 -41.43
CA GLU A 265 9.37 -32.69 -40.44
C GLU A 265 9.18 -31.70 -39.27
N LEU A 266 10.06 -30.70 -39.16
CA LEU A 266 9.88 -29.52 -38.31
C LEU A 266 9.47 -28.36 -39.23
N GLY A 267 8.23 -27.88 -39.11
CA GLY A 267 7.67 -26.85 -40.00
C GLY A 267 8.62 -25.70 -40.29
N ASP A 268 8.90 -25.52 -41.59
CA ASP A 268 9.78 -24.53 -42.20
C ASP A 268 9.23 -23.09 -41.99
N ASP A 269 9.69 -22.43 -40.92
CA ASP A 269 9.63 -20.97 -40.75
C ASP A 269 10.96 -20.36 -41.25
N SER A 270 11.25 -20.51 -42.55
CA SER A 270 12.30 -19.71 -43.20
C SER A 270 11.72 -18.39 -43.71
N ASP A 271 12.01 -17.33 -42.94
CA ASP A 271 11.70 -15.94 -43.26
C ASP A 271 12.29 -15.54 -44.62
N THR A 272 11.40 -15.36 -45.61
CA THR A 272 11.65 -14.43 -46.70
C THR A 272 10.94 -13.14 -46.31
N ASP A 273 11.72 -12.08 -46.03
CA ASP A 273 11.24 -10.71 -45.84
C ASP A 273 10.60 -10.17 -47.14
N ALA A 274 9.44 -10.70 -47.48
CA ALA A 274 8.53 -10.07 -48.41
C ALA A 274 7.81 -8.97 -47.62
N GLU A 275 7.94 -7.72 -48.08
CA GLU A 275 7.21 -6.55 -47.59
C GLU A 275 5.73 -6.90 -47.38
N GLU A 276 5.32 -7.21 -46.14
CA GLU A 276 3.93 -7.58 -45.83
C GLU A 276 3.08 -6.32 -46.05
N GLU A 277 2.32 -6.31 -47.16
CA GLU A 277 1.29 -5.31 -47.42
C GLU A 277 0.39 -5.18 -46.19
N SER A 278 0.08 -3.96 -45.78
CA SER A 278 -0.75 -3.73 -44.60
C SER A 278 -2.13 -4.40 -44.74
N VAL A 279 -2.45 -5.39 -43.91
CA VAL A 279 -3.72 -6.14 -43.95
C VAL A 279 -4.65 -5.65 -42.84
N THR A 280 -5.92 -5.40 -43.17
CA THR A 280 -6.95 -5.15 -42.14
C THR A 280 -7.67 -6.46 -41.80
N LYS A 281 -7.75 -6.79 -40.50
CA LYS A 281 -8.38 -8.02 -39.99
C LYS A 281 -9.35 -7.69 -38.85
N TRP A 282 -10.43 -8.46 -38.77
CA TRP A 282 -11.30 -8.45 -37.58
C TRP A 282 -10.69 -9.34 -36.50
N VAL A 283 -10.57 -8.81 -35.30
CA VAL A 283 -9.90 -9.48 -34.18
C VAL A 283 -10.75 -9.40 -32.92
N SER A 284 -10.71 -10.44 -32.11
CA SER A 284 -11.42 -10.54 -30.84
C SER A 284 -10.68 -9.80 -29.73
N VAL A 285 -11.42 -9.14 -28.84
CA VAL A 285 -10.93 -8.39 -27.70
C VAL A 285 -11.80 -8.69 -26.49
N VAL A 286 -11.18 -8.98 -25.35
CA VAL A 286 -11.87 -9.23 -24.08
C VAL A 286 -11.40 -8.20 -23.06
N ILE A 287 -12.35 -7.51 -22.45
CA ILE A 287 -12.07 -6.46 -21.46
C ILE A 287 -12.72 -6.83 -20.14
N PHE A 288 -11.90 -6.92 -19.09
CA PHE A 288 -12.32 -7.26 -17.74
C PHE A 288 -12.40 -6.00 -16.88
N ALA A 289 -13.43 -5.94 -16.04
CA ALA A 289 -13.54 -4.96 -14.97
C ALA A 289 -13.98 -5.71 -13.71
N PRO A 290 -13.48 -5.34 -12.51
CA PRO A 290 -13.83 -6.06 -11.28
C PRO A 290 -15.34 -6.19 -11.09
N GLU A 291 -15.79 -7.42 -10.84
CA GLU A 291 -17.18 -7.80 -10.63
C GLU A 291 -18.18 -7.52 -11.77
N TYR A 292 -17.65 -7.23 -12.96
CA TYR A 292 -18.44 -7.11 -14.17
C TYR A 292 -18.19 -8.30 -15.09
N ALA A 293 -19.26 -8.79 -15.70
CA ALA A 293 -19.13 -9.71 -16.82
C ALA A 293 -18.24 -9.07 -17.91
N PRO A 294 -17.30 -9.82 -18.50
CA PRO A 294 -16.31 -9.30 -19.43
C PRO A 294 -16.96 -8.79 -20.72
N GLU A 295 -16.44 -7.68 -21.25
CA GLU A 295 -16.86 -7.15 -22.54
C GLU A 295 -16.17 -7.97 -23.65
N MET A 296 -16.93 -8.78 -24.37
CA MET A 296 -16.45 -9.59 -25.50
C MET A 296 -16.72 -8.83 -26.81
N LEU A 297 -15.68 -8.27 -27.42
CA LEU A 297 -15.74 -7.35 -28.56
C LEU A 297 -15.02 -7.90 -29.78
N THR A 298 -15.39 -7.40 -30.96
CA THR A 298 -14.68 -7.68 -32.21
C THR A 298 -14.41 -6.37 -32.92
N VAL A 299 -13.14 -6.08 -33.21
CA VAL A 299 -12.68 -4.80 -33.77
C VAL A 299 -11.89 -5.01 -35.06
N ALA A 300 -11.98 -4.06 -35.99
CA ALA A 300 -11.21 -4.07 -37.22
C ALA A 300 -9.88 -3.35 -37.00
N VAL A 301 -8.76 -4.03 -37.27
CA VAL A 301 -7.40 -3.56 -36.99
C VAL A 301 -6.53 -3.74 -38.22
N ARG A 302 -5.73 -2.72 -38.54
CA ARG A 302 -4.76 -2.77 -39.64
C ARG A 302 -3.40 -3.18 -39.08
N PHE A 303 -2.82 -4.23 -39.64
CA PHE A 303 -1.52 -4.77 -39.25
C PHE A 303 -0.41 -4.27 -40.19
N PRO A 304 0.83 -4.08 -39.69
CA PRO A 304 1.18 -4.04 -38.26
C PRO A 304 0.48 -2.87 -37.53
N CYS A 305 0.21 -3.05 -36.24
CA CYS A 305 -0.53 -2.08 -35.41
C CYS A 305 0.27 -1.73 -34.15
N THR A 306 0.18 -0.49 -33.66
CA THR A 306 0.74 -0.15 -32.35
C THR A 306 -0.24 -0.57 -31.24
N PRO A 307 0.23 -0.91 -30.02
CA PRO A 307 -0.65 -1.14 -28.88
C PRO A 307 -1.61 0.04 -28.63
N ALA A 308 -1.12 1.28 -28.77
CA ALA A 308 -1.94 2.49 -28.59
C ALA A 308 -3.10 2.56 -29.60
N ASP A 309 -2.84 2.31 -30.89
CA ASP A 309 -3.89 2.30 -31.92
C ASP A 309 -4.88 1.14 -31.69
N PHE A 310 -4.38 -0.03 -31.31
CA PHE A 310 -5.21 -1.19 -31.00
C PHE A 310 -6.12 -0.93 -29.78
N THR A 311 -5.57 -0.34 -28.72
CA THR A 311 -6.33 0.10 -27.54
C THR A 311 -7.37 1.16 -27.92
N ALA A 312 -7.06 2.10 -28.81
CA ALA A 312 -8.02 3.08 -29.29
C ALA A 312 -9.19 2.42 -30.05
N HIS A 313 -8.91 1.41 -30.89
CA HIS A 313 -9.95 0.62 -31.56
C HIS A 313 -10.83 -0.14 -30.55
N ALA A 314 -10.22 -0.78 -29.55
CA ALA A 314 -10.95 -1.43 -28.46
C ALA A 314 -11.83 -0.43 -27.69
N GLN A 315 -11.27 0.72 -27.33
CA GLN A 315 -11.95 1.77 -26.57
C GLN A 315 -13.14 2.38 -27.33
N ALA A 316 -13.04 2.49 -28.65
CA ALA A 316 -14.11 2.99 -29.51
C ALA A 316 -15.28 2.01 -29.66
N ALA A 317 -15.04 0.70 -29.51
CA ALA A 317 -16.04 -0.35 -29.65
C ALA A 317 -16.86 -0.62 -28.38
N ARG A 318 -16.42 -0.11 -27.22
CA ARG A 318 -17.06 -0.30 -25.91
C ARG A 318 -18.38 0.46 -25.77
N ALA A 319 -19.26 -0.05 -24.90
CA ALA A 319 -20.48 0.65 -24.49
C ALA A 319 -20.15 2.01 -23.85
N ILE A 320 -21.01 3.02 -24.06
CA ILE A 320 -20.76 4.39 -23.58
C ILE A 320 -20.66 4.40 -22.05
N GLU A 321 -21.52 3.67 -21.37
CA GLU A 321 -21.56 3.57 -19.92
C GLU A 321 -20.26 2.96 -19.37
N ARG A 322 -19.80 1.84 -19.96
CA ARG A 322 -18.55 1.18 -19.57
C ARG A 322 -17.32 2.05 -19.79
N ARG A 323 -17.24 2.73 -20.94
CA ARG A 323 -16.18 3.70 -21.22
C ARG A 323 -16.21 4.89 -20.27
N SER A 324 -17.40 5.37 -19.87
CA SER A 324 -17.50 6.53 -18.98
C SER A 324 -17.01 6.22 -17.56
N ARG A 325 -17.35 5.03 -17.04
CA ARG A 325 -16.94 4.57 -15.70
C ARG A 325 -15.48 4.13 -15.69
N PHE A 326 -15.08 3.35 -16.68
CA PHE A 326 -13.76 2.73 -16.77
C PHE A 326 -13.02 3.14 -18.05
N PRO A 327 -12.61 4.40 -18.22
CA PRO A 327 -11.98 4.87 -19.47
C PRO A 327 -10.52 4.42 -19.63
N GLY A 328 -9.84 4.03 -18.55
CA GLY A 328 -8.48 3.50 -18.65
C GLY A 328 -8.52 2.06 -19.14
N LEU A 329 -7.75 1.72 -20.17
CA LEU A 329 -7.55 0.35 -20.60
C LEU A 329 -6.07 0.01 -20.50
N GLN A 330 -5.75 -1.02 -19.74
CA GLN A 330 -4.41 -1.56 -19.62
C GLN A 330 -4.38 -2.95 -20.26
N ALA A 331 -3.46 -3.17 -21.20
CA ALA A 331 -3.26 -4.49 -21.78
C ALA A 331 -2.78 -5.45 -20.69
N VAL A 332 -3.35 -6.66 -20.68
CA VAL A 332 -2.94 -7.71 -19.75
C VAL A 332 -1.51 -8.16 -20.08
N LEU A 333 -0.64 -8.28 -19.08
CA LEU A 333 0.77 -8.64 -19.26
C LEU A 333 1.16 -9.83 -18.37
N PRO A 334 1.61 -10.96 -18.96
CA PRO A 334 1.56 -11.31 -20.38
C PRO A 334 0.12 -11.53 -20.88
N GLN A 335 -0.08 -11.44 -22.19
CA GLN A 335 -1.35 -11.83 -22.81
C GLN A 335 -1.60 -13.33 -22.59
N PRO A 336 -2.77 -13.75 -22.06
CA PRO A 336 -3.09 -15.15 -21.77
C PRO A 336 -3.02 -16.09 -22.96
N GLY A 337 -3.22 -15.57 -24.18
CA GLY A 337 -3.25 -16.40 -25.38
C GLY A 337 -2.96 -15.62 -26.64
N ARG A 338 -2.71 -16.36 -27.72
CA ARG A 338 -2.51 -15.79 -29.06
C ARG A 338 -3.87 -15.59 -29.73
N GLY A 339 -4.13 -14.37 -30.20
CA GLY A 339 -5.19 -14.11 -31.16
C GLY A 339 -6.49 -13.51 -30.62
N THR A 340 -6.53 -13.25 -29.32
CA THR A 340 -7.50 -12.40 -28.65
C THR A 340 -6.73 -11.38 -27.83
N GLY A 341 -7.16 -10.11 -27.84
CA GLY A 341 -6.53 -9.05 -27.05
C GLY A 341 -7.20 -8.93 -25.69
N PHE A 342 -6.46 -9.13 -24.61
CA PHE A 342 -6.97 -9.09 -23.23
C PHE A 342 -6.60 -7.75 -22.58
N PHE A 343 -7.59 -7.10 -21.96
CA PHE A 343 -7.43 -5.82 -21.26
C PHE A 343 -8.12 -5.85 -19.88
N VAL A 344 -7.56 -5.12 -18.92
CA VAL A 344 -8.30 -4.71 -17.72
C VAL A 344 -8.70 -3.24 -17.83
N ALA A 345 -9.88 -2.90 -17.31
CA ALA A 345 -10.41 -1.55 -17.35
C ALA A 345 -10.30 -0.85 -15.98
N MET A 346 -9.83 0.39 -15.98
CA MET A 346 -9.57 1.21 -14.79
C MET A 346 -10.56 2.35 -14.65
N PRO A 347 -11.02 2.66 -13.42
CA PRO A 347 -11.93 3.76 -13.19
C PRO A 347 -11.25 5.12 -13.42
N HIS A 348 -12.03 6.12 -13.83
CA HIS A 348 -11.51 7.47 -14.08
C HIS A 348 -11.04 8.21 -12.81
N TRP A 349 -11.55 7.80 -11.64
CA TRP A 349 -11.30 8.46 -10.35
C TRP A 349 -10.07 7.89 -9.64
N GLN A 350 -9.60 6.71 -10.02
CA GLN A 350 -8.35 6.10 -9.55
C GLN A 350 -7.71 5.25 -10.66
N PRO A 351 -7.08 5.88 -11.66
CA PRO A 351 -6.51 5.18 -12.81
C PRO A 351 -5.30 4.30 -12.44
N ASP A 352 -4.62 4.61 -11.33
CA ASP A 352 -3.44 3.89 -10.83
C ASP A 352 -3.82 2.70 -9.92
N THR A 353 -5.12 2.38 -9.77
CA THR A 353 -5.58 1.27 -8.95
C THR A 353 -5.01 -0.06 -9.48
N THR A 354 -4.58 -0.96 -8.58
CA THR A 354 -3.95 -2.22 -8.97
C THR A 354 -5.03 -3.25 -9.31
N ILE A 355 -5.61 -3.13 -10.50
CA ILE A 355 -6.48 -4.17 -11.07
C ILE A 355 -5.64 -5.13 -11.89
N VAL A 356 -5.74 -6.41 -11.57
CA VAL A 356 -5.03 -7.51 -12.23
C VAL A 356 -5.99 -8.44 -12.95
N HIS A 357 -5.47 -9.22 -13.88
CA HIS A 357 -6.18 -10.32 -14.52
C HIS A 357 -5.82 -11.63 -13.82
N LEU A 358 -6.77 -12.26 -13.15
CA LEU A 358 -6.60 -13.60 -12.60
C LEU A 358 -6.95 -14.61 -13.69
N ASP A 359 -5.97 -15.42 -14.08
CA ASP A 359 -6.15 -16.54 -15.00
C ASP A 359 -6.12 -17.86 -14.22
N ILE A 360 -7.32 -18.41 -13.99
CA ILE A 360 -7.55 -19.67 -13.29
C ILE A 360 -8.03 -20.73 -14.30
N THR A 361 -7.85 -20.48 -15.61
CA THR A 361 -8.42 -21.31 -16.67
C THR A 361 -7.88 -22.74 -16.65
N ALA A 362 -6.62 -22.92 -16.24
CA ALA A 362 -5.99 -24.23 -16.10
C ALA A 362 -6.51 -25.05 -14.92
N VAL A 363 -7.13 -24.42 -13.91
CA VAL A 363 -7.65 -25.10 -12.71
C VAL A 363 -9.14 -25.38 -12.84
N ASP A 364 -9.95 -24.35 -13.10
CA ASP A 364 -11.42 -24.45 -13.10
C ASP A 364 -12.13 -23.71 -14.25
N GLY A 365 -11.37 -23.08 -15.15
CA GLY A 365 -11.90 -22.37 -16.32
C GLY A 365 -12.23 -20.89 -16.09
N ARG A 366 -12.08 -20.37 -14.87
CA ARG A 366 -12.35 -18.96 -14.56
C ARG A 366 -11.24 -18.03 -15.04
N ALA A 367 -11.62 -16.85 -15.52
CA ALA A 367 -10.72 -15.71 -15.68
C ALA A 367 -11.50 -14.42 -15.43
N TYR A 368 -10.95 -13.52 -14.62
CA TYR A 368 -11.63 -12.28 -14.23
C TYR A 368 -10.64 -11.21 -13.75
N ALA A 369 -11.12 -9.97 -13.65
CA ALA A 369 -10.38 -8.88 -13.04
C ALA A 369 -10.64 -8.80 -11.54
N ALA A 370 -9.58 -8.55 -10.77
CA ALA A 370 -9.67 -8.35 -9.33
C ALA A 370 -8.81 -7.14 -8.90
N HIS A 371 -9.24 -6.46 -7.85
CA HIS A 371 -8.42 -5.44 -7.18
C HIS A 371 -7.43 -6.14 -6.26
N ALA A 372 -6.14 -6.04 -6.55
CA ALA A 372 -5.07 -6.69 -5.81
C ALA A 372 -4.24 -5.65 -5.02
N PRO A 373 -3.66 -6.03 -3.88
CA PRO A 373 -2.61 -5.24 -3.23
C PRO A 373 -1.39 -5.08 -4.15
N THR A 374 -0.64 -3.98 -3.99
CA THR A 374 0.62 -3.76 -4.73
C THR A 374 1.69 -4.80 -4.39
N TYR A 375 1.62 -5.42 -3.20
CA TYR A 375 2.48 -6.54 -2.82
C TYR A 375 1.62 -7.66 -2.27
N ALA A 376 1.75 -8.85 -2.84
CA ALA A 376 1.02 -10.02 -2.38
C ALA A 376 1.90 -11.26 -2.40
N ASP A 377 1.71 -12.13 -1.41
CA ASP A 377 2.26 -13.48 -1.38
C ASP A 377 1.31 -14.48 -2.05
N LYS A 378 1.74 -15.74 -2.15
CA LYS A 378 0.94 -16.82 -2.74
C LYS A 378 -0.41 -16.97 -2.03
N ALA A 379 -0.43 -16.95 -0.70
CA ALA A 379 -1.64 -17.11 0.09
C ALA A 379 -2.66 -16.00 -0.19
N THR A 380 -2.22 -14.75 -0.26
CA THR A 380 -3.06 -13.59 -0.60
C THR A 380 -3.65 -13.73 -2.00
N LEU A 381 -2.86 -14.18 -2.97
CA LEU A 381 -3.32 -14.39 -4.35
C LEU A 381 -4.29 -15.58 -4.47
N CYS A 382 -4.06 -16.67 -3.74
CA CYS A 382 -5.01 -17.79 -3.66
C CYS A 382 -6.34 -17.36 -3.03
N ASN A 383 -6.30 -16.55 -1.97
CA ASN A 383 -7.51 -15.99 -1.36
C ASN A 383 -8.27 -15.09 -2.34
N LEU A 384 -7.56 -14.23 -3.08
CA LEU A 384 -8.17 -13.38 -4.10
C LEU A 384 -8.78 -14.18 -5.25
N ALA A 385 -8.22 -15.36 -5.55
CA ALA A 385 -8.69 -16.28 -6.58
C ALA A 385 -9.85 -17.18 -6.12
N ASP A 386 -10.26 -17.13 -4.84
CA ASP A 386 -11.12 -18.13 -4.19
C ASP A 386 -10.63 -19.56 -4.44
N LEU A 387 -9.33 -19.78 -4.22
CA LEU A 387 -8.68 -21.08 -4.30
C LEU A 387 -8.08 -21.44 -2.94
N PRO A 388 -8.14 -22.71 -2.52
CA PRO A 388 -7.40 -23.13 -1.34
C PRO A 388 -5.91 -22.93 -1.58
N ASP A 389 -5.19 -22.39 -0.59
CA ASP A 389 -3.73 -22.35 -0.61
C ASP A 389 -3.19 -23.78 -0.43
N ALA A 390 -3.08 -24.48 -1.56
CA ALA A 390 -2.68 -25.87 -1.62
C ALA A 390 -1.33 -26.00 -2.33
N ASP A 391 -0.54 -26.98 -1.89
CA ASP A 391 0.79 -27.28 -2.45
C ASP A 391 0.73 -27.70 -3.94
N ASN A 392 -0.44 -28.05 -4.46
CA ASN A 392 -0.64 -28.48 -5.84
C ASN A 392 -1.02 -27.34 -6.80
N ILE A 393 -0.98 -26.08 -6.38
CA ILE A 393 -1.23 -24.93 -7.25
C ILE A 393 0.02 -24.05 -7.28
N ALA A 394 0.59 -23.88 -8.46
CA ALA A 394 1.67 -22.95 -8.75
C ALA A 394 1.08 -21.60 -9.21
N VAL A 395 1.60 -20.50 -8.66
CA VAL A 395 1.13 -19.14 -8.96
C VAL A 395 2.24 -18.37 -9.64
N TYR A 396 2.00 -17.89 -10.86
CA TYR A 396 2.95 -17.09 -11.63
C TYR A 396 2.44 -15.66 -11.74
N VAL A 397 3.31 -14.68 -11.49
CA VAL A 397 2.94 -13.26 -11.47
C VAL A 397 3.64 -12.52 -12.60
N GLY A 398 2.86 -11.89 -13.48
CA GLY A 398 3.36 -11.12 -14.60
C GLY A 398 4.22 -11.96 -15.53
N VAL A 399 5.40 -11.44 -15.88
CA VAL A 399 6.35 -12.09 -16.80
C VAL A 399 7.29 -13.10 -16.12
N SER A 400 7.13 -13.35 -14.81
CA SER A 400 7.97 -14.30 -14.08
C SER A 400 7.81 -15.73 -14.63
N SER A 401 8.92 -16.37 -14.95
CA SER A 401 8.97 -17.79 -15.30
C SER A 401 8.99 -18.72 -14.09
N GLU A 402 9.22 -18.18 -12.89
CA GLU A 402 9.26 -18.95 -11.64
C GLU A 402 7.96 -18.75 -10.84
N PRO A 403 7.42 -19.82 -10.23
CA PRO A 403 6.25 -19.71 -9.38
C PRO A 403 6.59 -18.99 -8.07
N LEU A 404 5.62 -18.30 -7.50
CA LEU A 404 5.75 -17.63 -6.22
C LEU A 404 5.80 -18.65 -5.08
N GLU A 405 6.91 -18.70 -4.35
CA GLU A 405 7.14 -19.66 -3.27
C GLU A 405 6.99 -19.04 -1.87
N GLY A 406 6.31 -19.77 -0.98
CA GLY A 406 6.20 -19.45 0.44
C GLY A 406 5.61 -18.06 0.72
N GLU A 407 6.27 -17.31 1.60
CA GLU A 407 5.90 -15.93 2.00
C GLU A 407 6.57 -14.86 1.10
N SER A 408 7.10 -15.25 -0.06
CA SER A 408 7.73 -14.29 -0.98
C SER A 408 6.68 -13.32 -1.51
N LEU A 409 6.98 -12.03 -1.47
CA LEU A 409 6.09 -10.97 -1.96
C LEU A 409 6.40 -10.68 -3.43
N ALA A 410 5.38 -10.79 -4.28
CA ALA A 410 5.44 -10.29 -5.65
C ALA A 410 4.99 -8.83 -5.67
N HIS A 411 5.75 -7.98 -6.38
CA HIS A 411 5.30 -6.63 -6.71
C HIS A 411 4.32 -6.70 -7.89
N ILE A 412 3.09 -6.26 -7.65
CA ILE A 412 1.98 -6.33 -8.57
C ILE A 412 1.68 -4.94 -9.09
N VAL A 413 1.62 -4.80 -10.41
CA VAL A 413 1.25 -3.56 -11.08
C VAL A 413 -0.05 -3.74 -11.86
N PRO A 414 -0.78 -2.64 -12.13
CA PRO A 414 -1.91 -2.61 -13.05
C PRO A 414 -1.74 -3.47 -14.31
N GLY A 415 -2.72 -4.35 -14.57
CA GLY A 415 -2.77 -5.17 -15.77
C GLY A 415 -1.89 -6.42 -15.75
N PHE A 416 -1.20 -6.75 -14.66
CA PHE A 416 -0.52 -8.04 -14.58
C PHE A 416 -1.50 -9.21 -14.69
N ALA A 417 -1.10 -10.23 -15.45
CA ALA A 417 -1.71 -11.53 -15.40
C ALA A 417 -1.15 -12.31 -14.20
N ILE A 418 -2.04 -12.90 -13.41
CA ILE A 418 -1.70 -13.83 -12.33
C ILE A 418 -2.24 -15.19 -12.74
N LEU A 419 -1.33 -16.12 -13.03
CA LEU A 419 -1.68 -17.42 -13.58
C LEU A 419 -1.65 -18.48 -12.49
N PHE A 420 -2.75 -19.21 -12.34
CA PHE A 420 -2.88 -20.33 -11.43
C PHE A 420 -2.86 -21.63 -12.23
N VAL A 421 -1.84 -22.45 -12.01
CA VAL A 421 -1.60 -23.68 -12.77
C VAL A 421 -1.46 -24.86 -11.81
N PRO A 422 -2.09 -26.02 -12.08
CA PRO A 422 -1.85 -27.23 -11.30
C PRO A 422 -0.38 -27.65 -11.34
N ALA A 423 0.27 -27.83 -10.19
CA ALA A 423 1.62 -28.37 -10.15
C ALA A 423 1.61 -29.87 -10.53
N PRO A 424 2.56 -30.36 -11.35
CA PRO A 424 3.82 -29.73 -11.75
C PRO A 424 3.80 -29.08 -13.15
N ASP A 425 2.63 -28.70 -13.69
CA ASP A 425 2.55 -28.19 -15.05
C ASP A 425 3.26 -26.82 -15.16
N PRO A 426 4.03 -26.58 -16.24
CA PRO A 426 4.71 -25.30 -16.46
C PRO A 426 3.69 -24.21 -16.84
N PRO A 427 4.03 -22.91 -16.64
CA PRO A 427 3.16 -21.84 -17.07
C PRO A 427 3.05 -21.84 -18.61
N PRO A 428 1.91 -21.41 -19.17
CA PRO A 428 1.82 -21.19 -20.61
C PRO A 428 2.83 -20.12 -21.06
N PRO A 429 3.25 -20.12 -22.33
CA PRO A 429 4.20 -19.14 -22.82
C PRO A 429 3.66 -17.71 -22.67
N ALA A 430 4.51 -16.81 -22.18
CA ALA A 430 4.20 -15.39 -22.06
C ALA A 430 4.18 -14.71 -23.43
N TRP A 431 3.11 -13.97 -23.74
CA TRP A 431 2.98 -13.21 -24.98
C TRP A 431 2.96 -11.70 -24.71
N ASP A 432 3.79 -10.94 -25.43
CA ASP A 432 3.71 -9.48 -25.46
C ASP A 432 2.74 -9.03 -26.56
N LEU A 433 1.77 -8.19 -26.19
CA LEU A 433 0.82 -7.61 -27.12
C LEU A 433 1.51 -6.83 -28.26
N ALA A 434 2.57 -6.08 -27.98
CA ALA A 434 3.30 -5.32 -29.00
C ALA A 434 3.88 -6.24 -30.08
N LEU A 435 4.46 -7.37 -29.68
CA LEU A 435 4.97 -8.37 -30.61
C LEU A 435 3.85 -9.09 -31.36
N LEU A 436 2.74 -9.40 -30.69
CA LEU A 436 1.58 -10.02 -31.34
C LEU A 436 0.96 -9.11 -32.41
N LEU A 437 1.00 -7.78 -32.23
CA LEU A 437 0.44 -6.81 -33.18
C LEU A 437 1.31 -6.54 -34.42
N LEU A 438 2.52 -7.09 -34.49
CA LEU A 438 3.37 -7.01 -35.68
C LEU A 438 2.86 -7.91 -36.82
N ARG A 439 2.25 -9.06 -36.49
CA ARG A 439 1.85 -10.09 -37.47
C ARG A 439 0.36 -10.40 -37.37
N SER A 440 -0.34 -10.41 -38.51
CA SER A 440 -1.79 -10.66 -38.55
C SER A 440 -2.20 -12.15 -38.39
N ARG A 441 -1.25 -13.08 -38.50
CA ARG A 441 -1.53 -14.53 -38.65
C ARG A 441 -2.24 -15.14 -37.44
N SER A 442 -1.82 -14.79 -36.22
CA SER A 442 -2.33 -15.36 -34.97
C SER A 442 -3.71 -14.86 -34.55
N TRP A 443 -4.18 -13.74 -35.10
CA TRP A 443 -5.41 -13.09 -34.69
C TRP A 443 -6.68 -13.72 -35.27
N SER A 444 -7.74 -13.84 -34.48
CA SER A 444 -9.03 -14.40 -34.92
C SER A 444 -10.20 -13.49 -34.51
N PRO A 445 -11.26 -13.38 -35.33
CA PRO A 445 -12.51 -12.76 -34.90
C PRO A 445 -13.28 -13.62 -33.89
N GLU A 446 -12.96 -14.92 -33.80
CA GLU A 446 -13.58 -15.84 -32.84
C GLU A 446 -12.92 -15.70 -31.47
N HIS A 447 -13.73 -15.69 -30.41
CA HIS A 447 -13.25 -15.66 -29.04
C HIS A 447 -12.79 -17.07 -28.63
N GLN A 448 -11.51 -17.20 -28.29
CA GLN A 448 -10.91 -18.50 -27.92
C GLN A 448 -11.21 -18.89 -26.47
N TRP A 449 -11.59 -17.90 -25.65
CA TRP A 449 -12.03 -18.08 -24.27
C TRP A 449 -13.47 -17.63 -24.11
N ALA A 450 -14.22 -18.31 -23.24
CA ALA A 450 -15.58 -17.94 -22.87
C ALA A 450 -15.76 -18.10 -21.34
N PRO A 451 -16.52 -17.20 -20.68
CA PRO A 451 -16.81 -17.33 -19.26
C PRO A 451 -17.51 -18.66 -18.92
N PRO A 452 -17.26 -19.24 -17.73
CA PRO A 452 -17.94 -20.45 -17.26
C PRO A 452 -19.47 -20.31 -17.27
N GLN A 453 -20.16 -21.26 -17.90
CA GLN A 453 -21.62 -21.29 -17.94
C GLN A 453 -22.18 -22.03 -16.72
N VAL A 454 -22.23 -21.34 -15.57
CA VAL A 454 -22.80 -21.93 -14.34
C VAL A 454 -24.29 -21.57 -14.20
N HIS A 455 -25.16 -22.58 -14.18
CA HIS A 455 -26.58 -22.37 -13.93
C HIS A 455 -26.86 -22.20 -12.43
N GLY A 456 -27.71 -21.22 -12.10
CA GLY A 456 -28.20 -21.02 -10.74
C GLY A 456 -27.25 -20.23 -9.82
N ALA A 457 -26.26 -19.51 -10.37
CA ALA A 457 -25.44 -18.56 -9.65
C ALA A 457 -26.17 -17.21 -9.47
N TYR A 458 -26.10 -16.62 -8.28
CA TYR A 458 -26.64 -15.31 -7.93
C TYR A 458 -25.60 -14.53 -7.12
N CYS A 459 -25.58 -13.21 -7.27
CA CYS A 459 -24.86 -12.33 -6.36
C CYS A 459 -25.77 -12.09 -5.16
N LEU A 460 -25.49 -12.73 -4.03
CA LEU A 460 -26.29 -12.62 -2.82
C LEU A 460 -25.77 -11.44 -2.00
N VAL A 461 -26.64 -10.47 -1.70
CA VAL A 461 -26.28 -9.19 -1.07
C VAL A 461 -26.96 -9.08 0.30
N GLN A 462 -26.21 -8.75 1.34
CA GLN A 462 -26.70 -8.61 2.71
C GLN A 462 -25.95 -7.47 3.43
N GLY A 463 -26.67 -6.39 3.76
CA GLY A 463 -26.05 -5.19 4.32
C GLY A 463 -25.00 -4.63 3.37
N GLN A 464 -23.78 -4.44 3.86
CA GLN A 464 -22.61 -3.95 3.11
C GLN A 464 -21.73 -5.10 2.56
N ARG A 465 -22.27 -6.30 2.40
CA ARG A 465 -21.52 -7.47 1.91
C ARG A 465 -22.26 -8.15 0.79
N HIS A 466 -21.49 -8.79 -0.08
CA HIS A 466 -21.99 -9.69 -1.11
C HIS A 466 -21.10 -10.91 -1.26
N GLN A 467 -21.68 -11.96 -1.83
CA GLN A 467 -20.96 -13.20 -2.12
C GLN A 467 -21.64 -13.95 -3.28
N LEU A 468 -20.88 -14.83 -3.93
CA LEU A 468 -21.39 -15.77 -4.90
C LEU A 468 -22.28 -16.82 -4.21
N PHE A 469 -23.48 -17.04 -4.71
CA PHE A 469 -24.40 -18.04 -4.19
C PHE A 469 -24.93 -18.96 -5.29
N HIS A 470 -24.70 -20.26 -5.11
CA HIS A 470 -25.19 -21.29 -6.03
C HIS A 470 -26.48 -21.92 -5.54
N THR A 471 -27.38 -22.16 -6.49
CA THR A 471 -28.62 -22.89 -6.24
C THR A 471 -28.69 -24.11 -7.11
N ASN A 472 -29.10 -25.23 -6.51
CA ASN A 472 -29.39 -26.44 -7.25
C ASN A 472 -30.78 -26.32 -7.90
N PRO A 473 -30.89 -26.17 -9.24
CA PRO A 473 -32.18 -26.00 -9.90
C PRO A 473 -33.07 -27.24 -9.77
N ARG A 474 -32.49 -28.39 -9.41
CA ARG A 474 -33.22 -29.66 -9.21
C ARG A 474 -33.91 -29.75 -7.84
N GLU A 475 -33.59 -28.84 -6.93
CA GLU A 475 -34.14 -28.81 -5.56
C GLU A 475 -34.74 -27.42 -5.24
N PRO A 476 -35.74 -26.94 -6.00
CA PRO A 476 -36.28 -25.59 -5.81
C PRO A 476 -36.94 -25.37 -4.45
N TRP A 477 -37.34 -26.43 -3.74
CA TRP A 477 -37.96 -26.33 -2.42
C TRP A 477 -36.96 -26.01 -1.30
N THR A 478 -35.66 -26.27 -1.48
CA THR A 478 -34.61 -25.90 -0.50
C THR A 478 -34.06 -24.50 -0.76
N TYR A 479 -34.44 -23.85 -1.87
CA TYR A 479 -33.92 -22.54 -2.30
C TYR A 479 -33.88 -21.49 -1.18
N ARG A 480 -35.01 -21.33 -0.46
CA ARG A 480 -35.13 -20.35 0.62
C ARG A 480 -34.30 -20.73 1.86
N GLN A 481 -34.25 -22.02 2.19
CA GLN A 481 -33.46 -22.56 3.29
C GLN A 481 -31.95 -22.41 3.02
N ASN A 482 -31.53 -22.60 1.78
CA ASN A 482 -30.13 -22.45 1.38
C ASN A 482 -29.69 -20.98 1.44
N ILE A 483 -30.56 -20.05 1.05
CA ILE A 483 -30.29 -18.60 1.22
C ILE A 483 -30.20 -18.25 2.71
N ALA A 484 -31.15 -18.74 3.51
CA ALA A 484 -31.15 -18.56 4.96
C ALA A 484 -29.83 -19.05 5.58
N HIS A 485 -29.38 -20.26 5.21
CA HIS A 485 -28.10 -20.81 5.65
C HIS A 485 -26.90 -19.97 5.19
N ALA A 486 -26.87 -19.55 3.91
CA ALA A 486 -25.78 -18.76 3.35
C ALA A 486 -25.67 -17.35 3.96
N THR A 487 -26.77 -16.81 4.49
CA THR A 487 -26.86 -15.46 5.09
C THR A 487 -26.83 -15.48 6.62
N GLY A 488 -26.89 -16.67 7.23
CA GLY A 488 -27.11 -16.84 8.66
C GLY A 488 -28.48 -16.39 9.15
N ILE A 489 -29.44 -16.09 8.27
CA ILE A 489 -30.77 -15.59 8.63
C ILE A 489 -31.73 -16.77 8.84
N PHE A 490 -32.52 -16.77 9.92
CA PHE A 490 -33.56 -17.78 10.11
C PHE A 490 -34.59 -17.75 8.97
N ASP A 491 -34.97 -18.91 8.43
CA ASP A 491 -35.89 -19.04 7.29
C ASP A 491 -37.21 -18.27 7.48
N GLN A 492 -37.77 -18.28 8.70
CA GLN A 492 -39.00 -17.53 9.04
C GLN A 492 -38.84 -16.00 8.97
N HIS A 493 -37.62 -15.49 9.13
CA HIS A 493 -37.30 -14.06 9.13
C HIS A 493 -36.68 -13.60 7.80
N LEU A 494 -36.36 -14.51 6.88
CA LEU A 494 -35.70 -14.16 5.64
C LEU A 494 -36.62 -13.37 4.70
N HIS A 495 -36.26 -12.13 4.40
CA HIS A 495 -36.85 -11.35 3.32
C HIS A 495 -35.86 -11.27 2.17
N THR A 496 -36.31 -11.58 0.95
CA THR A 496 -35.46 -11.50 -0.24
C THR A 496 -36.12 -10.63 -1.30
N ALA A 497 -35.28 -9.91 -2.05
CA ALA A 497 -35.73 -9.10 -3.17
C ALA A 497 -34.72 -9.21 -4.32
N PRO A 498 -35.10 -9.75 -5.49
CA PRO A 498 -34.22 -9.76 -6.65
C PRO A 498 -34.09 -8.34 -7.23
N ALA A 499 -32.95 -8.04 -7.84
CA ALA A 499 -32.70 -6.76 -8.50
C ALA A 499 -33.78 -6.43 -9.55
N ALA A 500 -34.28 -5.20 -9.48
CA ALA A 500 -35.26 -4.60 -10.36
C ALA A 500 -34.80 -3.17 -10.75
N PRO A 501 -34.40 -2.92 -12.01
CA PRO A 501 -34.33 -3.88 -13.12
C PRO A 501 -33.31 -4.99 -12.87
N ARG A 502 -33.47 -6.12 -13.58
CA ARG A 502 -32.55 -7.25 -13.48
C ARG A 502 -31.15 -6.84 -13.92
N VAL A 503 -30.16 -7.07 -13.06
CA VAL A 503 -28.74 -6.93 -13.39
C VAL A 503 -28.31 -8.14 -14.22
N ILE A 504 -27.69 -7.90 -15.38
CA ILE A 504 -27.29 -8.93 -16.34
C ILE A 504 -25.77 -9.06 -16.51
N ASP A 505 -25.01 -8.16 -15.90
CA ASP A 505 -23.57 -8.05 -16.07
C ASP A 505 -22.81 -8.17 -14.74
N ALA A 506 -23.43 -8.78 -13.74
CA ALA A 506 -22.78 -9.14 -12.48
C ALA A 506 -21.99 -10.43 -12.67
N GLU A 507 -20.72 -10.41 -12.28
CA GLU A 507 -19.84 -11.57 -12.23
C GLU A 507 -19.15 -11.54 -10.88
N ILE A 508 -19.21 -12.61 -10.09
CA ILE A 508 -18.50 -12.68 -8.80
C ILE A 508 -17.48 -13.80 -8.92
N ASP A 509 -16.22 -13.47 -8.64
CA ASP A 509 -15.07 -14.38 -8.71
C ASP A 509 -15.02 -15.17 -10.03
N GLY A 510 -15.27 -14.51 -11.17
CA GLY A 510 -15.25 -15.12 -12.51
C GLY A 510 -16.48 -15.95 -12.87
N ILE A 511 -17.53 -15.95 -12.05
CA ILE A 511 -18.79 -16.63 -12.32
C ILE A 511 -19.91 -15.63 -12.65
N PRO A 512 -20.42 -15.63 -13.90
CA PRO A 512 -21.55 -14.80 -14.29
C PRO A 512 -22.80 -15.10 -13.45
N CYS A 513 -23.33 -14.08 -12.80
CA CYS A 513 -24.50 -14.18 -11.94
C CYS A 513 -25.78 -13.97 -12.74
N ARG A 514 -26.84 -14.70 -12.39
CA ARG A 514 -28.16 -14.53 -13.01
C ARG A 514 -28.74 -13.15 -12.74
N THR A 515 -28.58 -12.65 -11.52
CA THR A 515 -28.98 -11.32 -11.01
C THR A 515 -28.40 -11.13 -9.61
N ALA A 516 -28.37 -9.90 -9.12
CA ALA A 516 -28.22 -9.62 -7.69
C ALA A 516 -29.52 -9.93 -6.93
N LEU A 517 -29.39 -10.45 -5.71
CA LEU A 517 -30.48 -10.85 -4.82
C LEU A 517 -30.19 -10.31 -3.42
N ALA A 518 -30.95 -9.32 -2.96
CA ALA A 518 -30.84 -8.85 -1.59
C ALA A 518 -31.50 -9.82 -0.63
N ALA A 519 -30.86 -10.06 0.51
CA ALA A 519 -31.37 -10.81 1.64
C ALA A 519 -31.31 -9.95 2.91
N PHE A 520 -32.38 -10.00 3.69
CA PHE A 520 -32.54 -9.17 4.87
C PHE A 520 -33.29 -9.91 5.98
N ALA A 521 -32.86 -9.73 7.22
CA ALA A 521 -33.51 -10.31 8.38
C ALA A 521 -34.67 -9.43 8.84
N HIS A 522 -35.89 -9.97 8.78
CA HIS A 522 -37.08 -9.31 9.30
C HIS A 522 -37.28 -9.61 10.79
N THR A 523 -37.48 -8.58 11.60
CA THR A 523 -37.90 -8.72 13.00
C THR A 523 -39.42 -8.59 13.14
N GLU A 524 -40.01 -9.36 14.06
CA GLU A 524 -41.47 -9.34 14.33
C GLU A 524 -42.00 -7.98 14.83
N GLU A 525 -41.11 -7.06 15.20
CA GLU A 525 -41.44 -5.71 15.68
C GLU A 525 -41.95 -4.77 14.58
N TRP A 526 -41.76 -5.11 13.29
CA TRP A 526 -42.17 -4.23 12.20
C TRP A 526 -43.54 -4.57 11.64
N ILE A 527 -44.45 -3.59 11.68
CA ILE A 527 -45.83 -3.70 11.16
C ILE A 527 -45.85 -3.91 9.63
N ARG A 528 -44.80 -3.47 8.91
CA ARG A 528 -44.63 -3.67 7.46
C ARG A 528 -43.20 -4.08 7.12
N ARG A 529 -43.06 -4.94 6.11
CA ARG A 529 -41.75 -5.31 5.56
C ARG A 529 -41.13 -4.10 4.84
N PRO A 530 -39.86 -3.77 5.10
CA PRO A 530 -39.19 -2.71 4.36
C PRO A 530 -39.00 -3.13 2.90
N ALA A 531 -39.04 -2.15 2.00
CA ALA A 531 -38.59 -2.37 0.64
C ALA A 531 -37.05 -2.43 0.65
N LEU A 532 -36.45 -3.39 -0.04
CA LEU A 532 -34.99 -3.49 -0.09
C LEU A 532 -34.47 -2.77 -1.33
N ALA A 533 -33.65 -1.74 -1.15
CA ALA A 533 -32.82 -1.20 -2.23
C ALA A 533 -31.57 -2.08 -2.40
N ILE A 534 -31.15 -2.30 -3.63
CA ILE A 534 -29.87 -2.93 -3.97
C ILE A 534 -28.99 -1.84 -4.56
N LEU A 535 -27.85 -1.57 -3.93
CA LEU A 535 -26.89 -0.57 -4.37
C LEU A 535 -25.76 -1.27 -5.13
N ASP A 536 -25.61 -0.94 -6.40
CA ASP A 536 -24.46 -1.29 -7.24
C ASP A 536 -23.36 -0.25 -7.01
N GLN A 537 -22.33 -0.63 -6.24
CA GLN A 537 -21.15 0.19 -5.93
C GLN A 537 -19.91 -0.31 -6.70
N ARG A 538 -20.08 -1.20 -7.67
CA ARG A 538 -18.97 -1.64 -8.54
C ARG A 538 -18.28 -0.50 -9.28
N PRO A 539 -18.95 0.61 -9.70
CA PRO A 539 -18.24 1.77 -10.25
C PRO A 539 -17.26 2.43 -9.25
N LEU A 540 -17.48 2.21 -7.96
CA LEU A 540 -16.64 2.67 -6.84
C LEU A 540 -15.62 1.62 -6.40
N LEU A 541 -15.61 0.43 -7.05
CA LEU A 541 -14.84 -0.75 -6.64
C LEU A 541 -15.19 -1.27 -5.21
N GLU A 542 -16.41 -0.99 -4.72
CA GLU A 542 -16.90 -1.46 -3.41
C GLU A 542 -17.95 -2.60 -3.52
N GLY A 543 -18.19 -3.10 -4.74
CA GLY A 543 -19.07 -4.25 -4.97
C GLY A 543 -20.56 -3.95 -4.81
N TRP A 544 -21.25 -4.67 -3.92
CA TRP A 544 -22.70 -4.57 -3.76
C TRP A 544 -23.15 -4.41 -2.32
N ALA A 545 -24.15 -3.57 -2.10
CA ALA A 545 -24.83 -3.43 -0.83
C ALA A 545 -26.36 -3.47 -0.95
N SER A 546 -27.02 -3.61 0.20
CA SER A 546 -28.46 -3.59 0.32
C SER A 546 -28.89 -2.72 1.48
N TRP A 547 -29.94 -1.93 1.24
CA TRP A 547 -30.44 -0.93 2.19
C TRP A 547 -31.94 -1.10 2.43
N PRO A 548 -32.40 -1.12 3.69
CA PRO A 548 -33.82 -1.14 3.99
C PRO A 548 -34.44 0.26 3.82
N ALA A 549 -35.48 0.34 3.00
CA ALA A 549 -36.31 1.54 2.83
C ALA A 549 -37.64 1.37 3.57
N TYR A 550 -37.85 2.20 4.58
CA TYR A 550 -39.05 2.15 5.42
C TYR A 550 -40.19 2.91 4.75
N ASN A 551 -41.34 2.25 4.60
CA ASN A 551 -42.48 2.77 3.81
C ASN A 551 -42.14 3.10 2.35
N GLY A 552 -41.10 2.47 1.78
CA GLY A 552 -40.62 2.75 0.44
C GLY A 552 -39.87 4.08 0.31
N LEU A 553 -39.44 4.66 1.43
CA LEU A 553 -38.63 5.88 1.48
C LEU A 553 -37.25 5.55 2.02
N LEU A 554 -36.22 6.04 1.33
CA LEU A 554 -34.82 5.95 1.74
C LEU A 554 -34.23 7.36 1.75
N LEU A 555 -33.64 7.79 2.86
CA LEU A 555 -33.10 9.14 2.96
C LEU A 555 -31.86 9.27 2.06
N ILE A 556 -31.83 10.31 1.23
CA ILE A 556 -30.75 10.52 0.26
C ILE A 556 -29.44 10.84 0.99
N GLU A 557 -29.51 11.64 2.04
CA GLU A 557 -28.35 12.12 2.81
C GLU A 557 -27.61 10.96 3.47
N ASP A 558 -28.32 10.03 4.15
CA ASP A 558 -27.72 8.85 4.79
C ASP A 558 -26.88 8.02 3.80
N VAL A 559 -27.44 7.74 2.62
CA VAL A 559 -26.73 6.92 1.62
C VAL A 559 -25.56 7.68 1.01
N ILE A 560 -25.72 8.99 0.76
CA ILE A 560 -24.66 9.81 0.18
C ILE A 560 -23.51 10.00 1.18
N ASP A 561 -23.79 10.26 2.45
CA ASP A 561 -22.76 10.52 3.45
C ASP A 561 -21.93 9.26 3.74
N ASP A 562 -22.56 8.09 3.80
CA ASP A 562 -21.85 6.80 3.90
C ASP A 562 -20.90 6.59 2.71
N LEU A 563 -21.36 6.84 1.47
CA LEU A 563 -20.56 6.63 0.26
C LEU A 563 -19.49 7.73 0.05
N ARG A 564 -19.71 8.92 0.61
CA ARG A 564 -18.78 10.05 0.52
C ARG A 564 -17.53 9.84 1.34
N PHE A 565 -17.58 9.01 2.37
CA PHE A 565 -16.42 8.70 3.21
C PHE A 565 -15.25 8.17 2.36
N SER A 566 -15.54 7.33 1.37
CA SER A 566 -14.55 6.75 0.45
C SER A 566 -14.24 7.61 -0.79
N ALA A 567 -14.91 8.76 -0.96
CA ALA A 567 -14.82 9.54 -2.20
C ALA A 567 -13.45 10.23 -2.35
N PRO A 568 -12.76 10.05 -3.51
CA PRO A 568 -11.51 10.74 -3.77
C PRO A 568 -11.69 12.26 -3.83
N LEU A 569 -10.61 12.99 -3.52
CA LEU A 569 -10.61 14.45 -3.61
C LEU A 569 -11.00 14.92 -5.02
N GLY A 570 -11.92 15.88 -5.09
CA GLY A 570 -12.45 16.43 -6.34
C GLY A 570 -13.63 15.63 -6.93
N TYR A 571 -14.02 14.52 -6.31
CA TYR A 571 -15.20 13.75 -6.67
C TYR A 571 -16.33 13.93 -5.64
N ASP A 572 -17.56 13.66 -6.08
CA ASP A 572 -18.75 13.52 -5.24
C ASP A 572 -19.49 12.26 -5.66
N VAL A 573 -20.42 11.82 -4.82
CA VAL A 573 -21.25 10.65 -5.09
C VAL A 573 -22.50 11.09 -5.84
N GLN A 574 -22.78 10.42 -6.94
CA GLN A 574 -24.07 10.49 -7.61
C GLN A 574 -24.74 9.11 -7.56
N ILE A 575 -25.99 9.09 -7.11
CA ILE A 575 -26.81 7.88 -7.13
C ILE A 575 -27.88 8.04 -8.20
N THR A 576 -28.03 7.00 -9.03
CA THR A 576 -29.08 6.92 -10.06
C THR A 576 -29.91 5.66 -9.86
N GLY A 577 -31.06 5.55 -10.54
CA GLY A 577 -31.89 4.34 -10.52
C GLY A 577 -33.14 4.41 -9.63
N ALA A 578 -33.40 5.51 -8.93
CA ALA A 578 -34.68 5.75 -8.25
C ALA A 578 -35.26 7.14 -8.52
N GLN A 579 -36.58 7.27 -8.33
CA GLN A 579 -37.26 8.56 -8.34
C GLN A 579 -37.00 9.29 -7.02
N VAL A 580 -36.83 10.61 -7.10
CA VAL A 580 -36.59 11.48 -5.94
C VAL A 580 -37.89 12.18 -5.55
N GLU A 581 -38.27 12.10 -4.27
CA GLU A 581 -39.38 12.85 -3.67
C GLU A 581 -38.90 13.57 -2.40
N GLY A 582 -38.68 14.89 -2.51
CA GLY A 582 -38.11 15.67 -1.42
C GLY A 582 -36.69 15.17 -1.05
N PRO A 583 -36.40 14.87 0.23
CA PRO A 583 -35.11 14.35 0.64
C PRO A 583 -35.00 12.81 0.55
N HIS A 584 -35.96 12.13 -0.08
CA HIS A 584 -35.99 10.65 -0.14
C HIS A 584 -35.94 10.11 -1.56
N TYR A 585 -35.35 8.93 -1.71
CA TYR A 585 -35.57 8.03 -2.84
C TYR A 585 -36.84 7.22 -2.63
N LEU A 586 -37.65 7.10 -3.69
CA LEU A 586 -38.78 6.17 -3.75
C LEU A 586 -38.29 4.77 -4.14
N ILE A 587 -38.36 3.85 -3.19
CA ILE A 587 -37.83 2.50 -3.31
C ILE A 587 -38.96 1.48 -3.42
N THR A 588 -38.94 0.71 -4.50
CA THR A 588 -39.66 -0.56 -4.58
C THR A 588 -38.76 -1.70 -4.13
N SER A 589 -39.32 -2.79 -3.60
CA SER A 589 -38.48 -3.89 -3.12
C SER A 589 -37.72 -4.53 -4.28
N GLY A 590 -36.39 -4.55 -4.19
CA GLY A 590 -35.47 -4.97 -5.25
C GLY A 590 -34.92 -3.83 -6.09
N GLN A 591 -35.36 -2.57 -5.87
CA GLN A 591 -34.95 -1.42 -6.69
C GLN A 591 -33.42 -1.32 -6.74
N THR A 592 -32.86 -1.34 -7.95
CA THR A 592 -31.42 -1.19 -8.14
C THR A 592 -31.05 0.28 -8.26
N LEU A 593 -30.19 0.72 -7.36
CA LEU A 593 -29.54 2.01 -7.35
C LEU A 593 -28.10 1.82 -7.82
N VAL A 594 -27.56 2.76 -8.59
CA VAL A 594 -26.16 2.72 -9.01
C VAL A 594 -25.45 3.94 -8.46
N ALA A 595 -24.36 3.71 -7.73
CA ALA A 595 -23.50 4.76 -7.21
C ALA A 595 -22.31 4.98 -8.14
N ASP A 596 -22.10 6.24 -8.54
CA ASP A 596 -21.02 6.66 -9.41
C ASP A 596 -20.27 7.83 -8.76
N TYR A 597 -18.93 7.82 -8.83
CA TYR A 597 -18.15 9.02 -8.51
C TYR A 597 -18.18 9.98 -9.69
N VAL A 598 -18.58 11.22 -9.45
CA VAL A 598 -18.63 12.29 -10.46
C VAL A 598 -17.77 13.46 -10.04
N ARG A 599 -17.11 14.11 -10.99
CA ARG A 599 -16.26 15.27 -10.70
C ARG A 599 -17.12 16.43 -10.20
N ARG A 600 -16.73 17.05 -9.08
CA ARG A 600 -17.41 18.26 -8.60
C ARG A 600 -17.16 19.43 -9.56
N PRO A 601 -18.21 20.11 -10.05
CA PRO A 601 -18.04 21.44 -10.63
C PRO A 601 -17.69 22.42 -9.51
N ILE A 602 -16.50 23.04 -9.59
CA ILE A 602 -16.04 24.03 -8.61
C ILE A 602 -16.97 25.26 -8.67
N ARG A 603 -17.76 25.51 -7.62
CA ARG A 603 -18.37 26.83 -7.37
C ARG A 603 -17.42 27.66 -6.52
N LEU A 604 -16.69 28.57 -7.16
CA LEU A 604 -15.91 29.58 -6.47
C LEU A 604 -16.86 30.62 -5.84
N ASP A 605 -17.20 30.46 -4.57
CA ASP A 605 -17.83 31.52 -3.77
C ASP A 605 -16.77 32.59 -3.42
N LEU A 606 -16.47 33.43 -4.42
CA LEU A 606 -15.53 34.56 -4.37
C LEU A 606 -15.85 35.60 -3.28
N GLU A 607 -17.05 35.57 -2.69
CA GLU A 607 -17.51 36.58 -1.73
C GLU A 607 -16.91 36.42 -0.32
N ARG A 608 -16.52 35.20 0.09
CA ARG A 608 -15.93 34.98 1.43
C ARG A 608 -14.45 35.35 1.52
N ALA A 609 -13.70 35.22 0.43
CA ALA A 609 -12.27 35.57 0.39
C ALA A 609 -12.03 37.09 0.43
N ALA A 610 -12.94 37.88 -0.16
CA ALA A 610 -12.84 39.34 -0.17
C ALA A 610 -12.96 39.95 1.24
N SER A 611 -13.80 39.35 2.11
CA SER A 611 -14.03 39.88 3.47
C SER A 611 -12.86 39.64 4.43
N MET A 612 -11.95 38.71 4.13
CA MET A 612 -10.78 38.45 4.98
C MET A 612 -9.56 39.31 4.58
N HIS A 613 -9.54 39.85 3.37
CA HIS A 613 -8.40 40.62 2.86
C HIS A 613 -8.38 42.08 3.35
N GLU A 614 -9.54 42.67 3.66
CA GLU A 614 -9.61 44.07 4.13
C GLU A 614 -9.18 44.27 5.59
N ALA A 615 -9.11 43.21 6.42
CA ALA A 615 -8.74 43.32 7.83
C ALA A 615 -7.22 43.26 8.11
N ALA A 616 -6.39 42.90 7.12
CA ALA A 616 -4.96 42.64 7.30
C ALA A 616 -4.02 43.74 6.75
N VAL A 617 -4.55 44.84 6.21
CA VAL A 617 -3.74 45.94 5.60
C VAL A 617 -3.25 46.95 6.66
N GLY A 618 -2.86 46.47 7.82
CA GLY A 618 -2.62 47.30 9.00
C GLY A 618 -1.39 46.96 9.83
N ASP A 619 -0.32 46.44 9.23
CA ASP A 619 1.06 46.64 9.72
C ASP A 619 2.09 46.08 8.73
N SER A 620 2.85 46.97 8.09
CA SER A 620 4.02 46.58 7.29
C SER A 620 5.19 46.25 8.22
N ILE A 621 5.39 44.97 8.54
CA ILE A 621 6.64 44.49 9.14
C ILE A 621 7.65 44.29 8.00
N VAL A 622 8.63 45.21 7.93
CA VAL A 622 9.80 45.05 7.07
C VAL A 622 10.74 44.02 7.71
N ILE A 623 10.79 42.80 7.18
CA ILE A 623 11.77 41.79 7.58
C ILE A 623 13.02 41.95 6.70
N THR A 624 14.05 42.62 7.22
CA THR A 624 15.39 42.56 6.64
C THR A 624 16.10 41.29 7.10
N ALA A 625 16.39 40.39 6.16
CA ALA A 625 17.16 39.17 6.43
C ALA A 625 18.64 39.51 6.78
N PRO A 626 19.24 38.92 7.83
CA PRO A 626 20.65 39.11 8.12
C PRO A 626 21.50 38.23 7.19
N THR A 627 22.54 38.81 6.59
CA THR A 627 23.50 38.09 5.75
C THR A 627 24.33 37.08 6.54
N VAL A 628 24.60 35.92 5.90
CA VAL A 628 25.37 34.75 6.38
C VAL A 628 26.68 35.11 7.10
N GLN A 629 27.31 36.23 6.76
CA GLN A 629 28.57 36.67 7.38
C GLN A 629 28.43 37.09 8.87
N ALA A 630 27.25 37.57 9.30
CA ALA A 630 27.03 37.97 10.69
C ALA A 630 26.85 36.77 11.62
N ALA A 631 26.18 35.71 11.15
CA ALA A 631 25.96 34.47 11.90
C ALA A 631 27.28 33.69 12.14
N VAL A 632 28.20 33.70 11.16
CA VAL A 632 29.50 33.03 11.28
C VAL A 632 30.43 33.72 12.30
N THR A 633 30.27 35.03 12.50
CA THR A 633 31.11 35.79 13.43
C THR A 633 30.68 35.60 14.90
N GLN A 634 29.37 35.38 15.16
CA GLN A 634 28.86 35.08 16.50
C GLN A 634 29.24 33.66 16.97
N LEU A 635 29.15 32.67 16.08
CA LEU A 635 29.54 31.28 16.40
C LEU A 635 31.04 31.10 16.71
N GLN A 636 31.90 31.99 16.21
CA GLN A 636 33.34 31.96 16.50
C GLN A 636 33.74 32.64 17.82
N GLN A 637 32.82 33.39 18.46
CA GLN A 637 33.11 34.09 19.72
C GLN A 637 32.72 33.29 20.99
N GLU A 638 31.99 32.16 20.87
CA GLU A 638 31.49 31.39 22.02
C GLU A 638 32.24 30.06 22.30
N MET A 639 33.47 29.89 21.82
CA MET A 639 34.36 28.83 22.32
C MET A 639 35.39 29.37 23.33
N PRO A 640 35.37 28.95 24.61
CA PRO A 640 36.58 28.97 25.42
C PRO A 640 37.33 27.65 25.26
N ARG A 641 38.44 27.68 24.51
CA ARG A 641 39.51 26.70 24.64
C ARG A 641 40.24 26.95 25.96
N ARG A 642 40.26 25.98 26.88
CA ARG A 642 41.49 25.59 27.63
C ARG A 642 41.46 24.13 28.05
N LEU A 643 42.39 23.37 27.47
CA LEU A 643 42.89 22.09 27.97
C LEU A 643 43.39 22.23 29.41
N ASN A 644 43.07 21.24 30.25
CA ASN A 644 43.94 20.82 31.36
C ASN A 644 43.81 19.30 31.51
N LEU A 645 44.79 18.59 30.94
CA LEU A 645 45.11 17.20 31.29
C LEU A 645 45.64 17.18 32.72
N VAL A 646 44.88 16.59 33.64
CA VAL A 646 45.34 16.17 34.96
C VAL A 646 45.20 14.65 35.02
N PRO A 647 46.26 13.87 35.26
CA PRO A 647 46.17 12.42 35.35
C PRO A 647 45.55 12.04 36.69
N LEU A 648 44.31 11.54 36.67
CA LEU A 648 43.72 10.87 37.82
C LEU A 648 44.18 9.42 37.80
N THR A 649 45.17 9.15 38.65
CA THR A 649 45.56 7.83 39.13
C THR A 649 44.34 6.98 39.48
N ALA A 650 44.32 5.77 38.94
CA ALA A 650 43.36 4.73 39.30
C ALA A 650 43.35 4.49 40.81
N PRO A 651 42.17 4.39 41.45
CA PRO A 651 41.93 3.36 42.43
C PRO A 651 41.58 2.08 41.67
N ASP A 652 42.51 1.13 41.74
CA ASP A 652 42.15 -0.28 41.64
C ASP A 652 40.98 -0.56 42.58
N THR A 653 39.82 -0.80 42.00
CA THR A 653 38.91 -1.85 42.47
C THR A 653 38.06 -2.26 41.29
N SER A 654 38.52 -3.31 40.62
CA SER A 654 37.70 -4.16 39.78
C SER A 654 36.47 -4.61 40.58
N VAL A 655 35.36 -3.95 40.33
CA VAL A 655 34.03 -4.52 40.46
C VAL A 655 33.37 -4.23 39.11
N ALA A 656 33.08 -5.27 38.35
CA ALA A 656 32.30 -5.13 37.11
C ALA A 656 31.03 -4.31 37.45
N PRO A 657 30.69 -3.26 36.69
CA PRO A 657 29.48 -2.51 36.97
C PRO A 657 28.30 -3.49 36.89
N ALA A 658 27.65 -3.71 38.02
CA ALA A 658 26.48 -4.57 38.06
C ALA A 658 25.42 -3.90 37.17
N GLY A 659 24.95 -4.63 36.15
CA GLY A 659 23.87 -4.16 35.31
C GLY A 659 22.67 -3.80 36.19
N LEU A 660 22.17 -2.57 36.04
CA LEU A 660 20.94 -2.12 36.64
C LEU A 660 19.78 -2.63 35.80
N HIS A 661 18.89 -3.40 36.41
CA HIS A 661 17.64 -3.78 35.76
C HIS A 661 16.72 -2.56 35.69
N VAL A 662 16.36 -2.15 34.47
CA VAL A 662 15.44 -1.04 34.21
C VAL A 662 14.26 -1.52 33.39
N GLN A 663 13.10 -0.93 33.63
CA GLN A 663 11.88 -1.23 32.89
C GLN A 663 11.59 -0.16 31.84
N VAL A 664 11.10 -0.61 30.69
CA VAL A 664 10.74 0.22 29.55
C VAL A 664 9.33 -0.09 29.11
N LEU A 665 8.50 0.95 29.04
CA LEU A 665 7.14 0.94 28.53
C LEU A 665 7.14 1.54 27.12
N ILE A 666 6.58 0.83 26.15
CA ILE A 666 6.34 1.35 24.80
C ILE A 666 4.84 1.36 24.57
N ALA A 667 4.24 2.53 24.45
CA ALA A 667 2.82 2.68 24.24
C ALA A 667 2.52 3.03 22.79
N VAL A 668 1.49 2.39 22.23
CA VAL A 668 1.01 2.66 20.87
C VAL A 668 -0.51 2.84 20.92
N PRO A 669 -1.08 3.86 20.26
CA PRO A 669 -2.51 4.11 20.29
C PRO A 669 -3.35 2.89 19.87
N GLY A 670 -4.26 2.44 20.74
CA GLY A 670 -5.13 1.30 20.47
C GLY A 670 -4.49 -0.08 20.66
N TYR A 671 -3.23 -0.16 21.10
CA TYR A 671 -2.53 -1.42 21.39
C TYR A 671 -2.21 -1.56 22.87
N LEU A 672 -2.07 -2.80 23.33
CA LEU A 672 -1.50 -3.06 24.65
C LEU A 672 -0.04 -2.57 24.68
N PRO A 673 0.40 -1.87 25.73
CA PRO A 673 1.78 -1.42 25.84
C PRO A 673 2.78 -2.57 25.88
N GLU A 674 3.91 -2.43 25.18
CA GLU A 674 5.03 -3.35 25.31
C GLU A 674 5.80 -3.03 26.61
N LEU A 675 6.18 -4.07 27.35
CA LEU A 675 6.98 -3.98 28.57
C LEU A 675 8.28 -4.75 28.38
N HIS A 676 9.40 -4.06 28.52
CA HIS A 676 10.74 -4.62 28.33
C HIS A 676 11.62 -4.43 29.57
N ASP A 677 12.27 -5.49 30.01
CA ASP A 677 13.29 -5.47 31.06
C ASP A 677 14.69 -5.39 30.42
N LEU A 678 15.43 -4.32 30.68
CA LEU A 678 16.77 -4.11 30.14
C LEU A 678 17.81 -4.05 31.24
N ASN A 679 19.03 -4.52 30.93
CA ASN A 679 20.20 -4.25 31.75
C ASN A 679 20.86 -2.96 31.27
N LEU A 680 20.81 -1.93 32.09
CA LEU A 680 21.44 -0.64 31.88
C LEU A 680 22.75 -0.57 32.66
N THR A 681 23.79 0.05 32.09
CA THR A 681 25.01 0.40 32.81
C THR A 681 25.18 1.91 32.78
N PRO A 682 24.70 2.65 33.80
CA PRO A 682 24.88 4.10 33.85
C PRO A 682 26.36 4.48 34.04
N PRO A 683 26.83 5.59 33.45
CA PRO A 683 26.10 6.47 32.53
C PRO A 683 25.97 5.88 31.13
N ALA A 684 24.77 5.97 30.53
CA ALA A 684 24.52 5.49 29.16
C ALA A 684 24.02 6.64 28.26
N PRO A 685 24.49 6.75 27.01
CA PRO A 685 23.95 7.72 26.07
C PRO A 685 22.54 7.31 25.62
N ALA A 686 21.63 8.27 25.51
CA ALA A 686 20.22 8.04 25.19
C ALA A 686 20.02 7.27 23.87
N GLU A 687 20.83 7.60 22.85
CA GLU A 687 20.78 6.90 21.56
C GLU A 687 21.13 5.41 21.67
N ALA A 688 22.17 5.06 22.44
CA ALA A 688 22.55 3.66 22.64
C ALA A 688 21.47 2.91 23.45
N PHE A 689 20.85 3.57 24.41
CA PHE A 689 19.72 3.02 25.16
C PHE A 689 18.52 2.76 24.24
N MET A 690 18.15 3.71 23.37
CA MET A 690 17.09 3.54 22.38
C MET A 690 17.37 2.40 21.39
N GLN A 691 18.61 2.27 20.92
CA GLN A 691 18.99 1.14 20.07
C GLN A 691 18.87 -0.21 20.81
N GLN A 692 19.19 -0.24 22.11
CA GLN A 692 19.02 -1.44 22.93
C GLN A 692 17.54 -1.78 23.14
N VAL A 693 16.68 -0.78 23.34
CA VAL A 693 15.21 -0.94 23.39
C VAL A 693 14.71 -1.51 22.06
N ALA A 694 15.07 -0.90 20.93
CA ALA A 694 14.62 -1.33 19.60
C ALA A 694 15.00 -2.78 19.28
N ARG A 695 16.18 -3.25 19.72
CA ARG A 695 16.62 -4.65 19.50
C ARG A 695 15.82 -5.69 20.29
N GLN A 696 15.12 -5.30 21.35
CA GLN A 696 14.38 -6.21 22.23
C GLN A 696 12.91 -6.36 21.84
N ARG A 697 12.43 -5.49 20.95
CA ARG A 697 11.06 -5.51 20.45
C ARG A 697 10.80 -6.72 19.55
N ILE A 698 9.57 -7.21 19.60
CA ILE A 698 9.14 -8.36 18.80
C ILE A 698 9.00 -7.92 17.34
N GLN A 699 9.38 -8.79 16.40
CA GLN A 699 9.42 -8.45 14.97
C GLN A 699 8.09 -7.93 14.40
N CYS A 700 6.95 -8.40 14.90
CA CYS A 700 5.64 -7.93 14.45
C CYS A 700 5.41 -6.46 14.84
N ASP A 701 5.80 -6.06 16.05
CA ASP A 701 5.58 -4.70 16.57
C ASP A 701 6.63 -3.74 16.01
N LEU A 702 7.86 -4.23 15.75
CA LEU A 702 8.87 -3.50 14.99
C LEU A 702 8.44 -3.21 13.56
N ARG A 703 7.79 -4.16 12.89
CA ARG A 703 7.26 -3.95 11.53
C ARG A 703 6.13 -2.92 11.51
N ARG A 704 5.22 -2.99 12.49
CA ARG A 704 4.06 -2.09 12.57
C ARG A 704 4.43 -0.68 13.01
N PHE A 705 5.34 -0.57 14.00
CA PHE A 705 5.69 0.69 14.65
C PHE A 705 7.22 0.87 14.73
N PRO A 706 7.94 1.02 13.62
CA PRO A 706 9.41 1.01 13.62
C PRO A 706 10.03 2.23 14.30
N HIS A 707 9.29 3.35 14.42
CA HIS A 707 9.79 4.57 15.04
C HIS A 707 9.43 4.61 16.53
N LEU A 708 10.43 4.91 17.36
CA LEU A 708 10.25 5.11 18.79
C LEU A 708 10.63 6.54 19.13
N THR A 709 9.67 7.26 19.71
CA THR A 709 9.90 8.61 20.23
C THR A 709 9.84 8.55 21.75
N ALA A 710 10.91 9.01 22.42
CA ALA A 710 10.94 9.06 23.88
C ALA A 710 9.91 10.08 24.37
N VAL A 711 9.09 9.70 25.36
CA VAL A 711 8.12 10.63 25.92
C VAL A 711 8.84 11.76 26.64
N PHE A 712 8.46 13.00 26.34
CA PHE A 712 9.09 14.20 26.89
C PHE A 712 8.11 15.05 27.71
N PRO A 713 8.42 15.32 28.98
CA PRO A 713 9.37 14.60 29.84
C PRO A 713 8.82 13.22 30.22
N GLN A 714 9.64 12.41 30.86
CA GLN A 714 9.24 11.11 31.39
C GLN A 714 8.23 11.30 32.56
N PRO A 715 7.13 10.54 32.58
CA PRO A 715 6.06 10.68 33.58
C PRO A 715 6.48 10.19 34.97
N ASP A 716 7.54 9.40 35.06
CA ASP A 716 8.06 8.82 36.30
C ASP A 716 9.55 8.53 36.15
N ARG A 717 10.32 8.62 37.23
CA ARG A 717 11.75 8.28 37.23
C ARG A 717 12.04 6.79 37.34
N ARG A 718 11.00 5.98 37.58
CA ARG A 718 11.12 4.55 37.86
C ARG A 718 11.32 3.68 36.61
N PHE A 719 10.81 4.11 35.47
CA PHE A 719 10.83 3.39 34.20
C PHE A 719 10.94 4.38 33.04
N ALA A 720 11.40 3.91 31.88
CA ALA A 720 11.44 4.72 30.65
C ALA A 720 10.17 4.49 29.83
N VAL A 721 9.69 5.53 29.16
CA VAL A 721 8.48 5.53 28.34
C VAL A 721 8.79 6.04 26.94
N PHE A 722 8.30 5.29 25.97
CA PHE A 722 8.34 5.61 24.55
C PHE A 722 6.94 5.53 23.96
N VAL A 723 6.67 6.34 22.93
CA VAL A 723 5.57 6.11 22.01
C VAL A 723 6.09 5.45 20.75
N GLY A 724 5.37 4.44 20.26
CA GLY A 724 5.67 3.78 18.98
C GLY A 724 4.83 4.37 17.87
N GLU A 725 5.46 4.60 16.71
CA GLU A 725 4.82 5.19 15.54
C GLU A 725 5.05 4.33 14.30
N PRO A 726 4.04 4.26 13.42
CA PRO A 726 4.20 3.60 12.13
C PRO A 726 5.17 4.38 11.23
N ALA A 727 5.68 3.72 10.18
CA ALA A 727 6.62 4.32 9.24
C ALA A 727 6.01 5.43 8.35
N TRP A 728 4.68 5.48 8.25
CA TRP A 728 3.98 6.46 7.43
C TRP A 728 3.71 7.76 8.21
N PRO A 729 3.81 8.93 7.57
CA PRO A 729 3.48 10.20 8.21
C PRO A 729 1.98 10.27 8.54
N ALA A 730 1.66 10.64 9.77
CA ALA A 730 0.29 10.87 10.23
C ALA A 730 0.00 12.37 10.34
N THR A 731 -1.23 12.78 9.98
CA THR A 731 -1.71 14.16 10.21
C THR A 731 -1.97 14.45 11.69
N GLN A 732 -2.05 13.41 12.50
CA GLN A 732 -2.21 13.44 13.95
C GLN A 732 -0.88 13.10 14.63
N THR A 733 -0.66 13.68 15.81
CA THR A 733 0.52 13.45 16.64
C THR A 733 0.23 12.40 17.69
N THR A 734 1.19 11.51 17.94
CA THR A 734 1.07 10.49 19.00
C THR A 734 1.55 11.07 20.32
N VAL A 735 0.63 11.39 21.22
CA VAL A 735 0.94 11.92 22.55
C VAL A 735 0.76 10.85 23.63
N PHE A 736 1.42 11.05 24.77
CA PHE A 736 1.30 10.16 25.92
C PHE A 736 0.55 10.84 27.05
N VAL A 737 -0.49 10.19 27.57
CA VAL A 737 -1.35 10.73 28.63
C VAL A 737 -1.07 10.01 29.95
N ASP A 738 -0.77 10.80 30.97
CA ASP A 738 -0.67 10.35 32.37
C ASP A 738 -1.86 10.88 33.17
N SER A 739 -2.86 10.03 33.38
CA SER A 739 -4.04 10.30 34.21
C SER A 739 -4.03 9.49 35.50
N ARG A 740 -2.87 8.99 35.94
CA ARG A 740 -2.75 8.14 37.15
C ARG A 740 -3.33 8.79 38.40
N GLY A 741 -3.21 10.12 38.51
CA GLY A 741 -3.75 10.89 39.63
C GLY A 741 -5.28 10.99 39.68
N VAL A 742 -5.96 10.66 38.57
CA VAL A 742 -7.41 10.76 38.42
C VAL A 742 -8.06 9.38 38.37
N ASP A 743 -7.60 8.51 37.47
CA ASP A 743 -8.24 7.23 37.17
C ASP A 743 -7.26 6.05 37.04
N GLY A 744 -5.97 6.29 37.28
CA GLY A 744 -4.95 5.25 37.27
C GLY A 744 -4.40 4.90 35.87
N ARG A 745 -4.80 5.57 34.79
CA ARG A 745 -4.40 5.19 33.42
C ARG A 745 -3.09 5.85 32.94
N LEU A 746 -2.36 5.10 32.12
CA LEU A 746 -1.23 5.53 31.29
C LEU A 746 -1.47 5.00 29.87
N PHE A 747 -1.51 5.85 28.86
CA PHE A 747 -1.79 5.41 27.49
C PHE A 747 -1.28 6.38 26.44
N ALA A 748 -1.06 5.87 25.22
CA ALA A 748 -0.78 6.68 24.05
C ALA A 748 -2.08 6.91 23.25
N VAL A 749 -2.20 8.07 22.62
CA VAL A 749 -3.38 8.44 21.83
C VAL A 749 -3.00 9.35 20.67
N LEU A 750 -3.75 9.25 19.57
CA LEU A 750 -3.63 10.16 18.45
C LEU A 750 -4.41 11.44 18.74
N ALA A 751 -3.76 12.58 18.59
CA ALA A 751 -4.36 13.89 18.80
C ALA A 751 -4.02 14.84 17.64
N PRO A 752 -4.90 15.80 17.31
CA PRO A 752 -4.54 16.86 16.37
C PRO A 752 -3.33 17.66 16.88
N ALA A 753 -2.49 18.16 15.98
CA ALA A 753 -1.31 18.96 16.36
C ALA A 753 -1.65 20.24 17.15
N ARG A 754 -2.93 20.64 17.20
CA ARG A 754 -3.44 21.71 18.06
C ARG A 754 -4.65 21.24 18.85
N VAL A 755 -4.58 21.34 20.18
CA VAL A 755 -5.66 20.94 21.09
C VAL A 755 -5.94 22.04 22.10
N ASP A 756 -7.18 22.15 22.55
CA ASP A 756 -7.58 22.97 23.69
C ASP A 756 -7.85 22.11 24.93
N PHE A 757 -8.10 22.75 26.07
CA PHE A 757 -8.38 22.06 27.34
C PHE A 757 -9.54 21.06 27.22
N ALA A 758 -10.63 21.46 26.56
CA ALA A 758 -11.81 20.59 26.38
C ALA A 758 -11.48 19.36 25.52
N SER A 759 -10.69 19.54 24.46
CA SER A 759 -10.22 18.45 23.59
C SER A 759 -9.34 17.47 24.34
N VAL A 760 -8.44 17.95 25.22
CA VAL A 760 -7.61 17.06 26.05
C VAL A 760 -8.46 16.20 26.99
N LEU A 761 -9.48 16.78 27.63
CA LEU A 761 -10.39 16.01 28.48
C LEU A 761 -11.22 15.01 27.67
N ALA A 762 -11.70 15.39 26.49
CA ALA A 762 -12.42 14.49 25.59
C ALA A 762 -11.55 13.31 25.14
N ILE A 763 -10.30 13.56 24.74
CA ILE A 763 -9.31 12.53 24.38
C ILE A 763 -9.03 11.61 25.56
N ALA A 764 -9.03 12.15 26.78
CA ALA A 764 -8.85 11.38 28.01
C ALA A 764 -10.13 10.68 28.50
N ASP A 765 -11.25 10.77 27.79
CA ASP A 765 -12.55 10.24 28.22
C ASP A 765 -12.95 10.75 29.63
N LEU A 766 -12.72 12.05 29.87
CA LEU A 766 -13.09 12.74 31.10
C LEU A 766 -14.21 13.75 30.83
N PRO A 767 -15.17 13.92 31.75
CA PRO A 767 -16.20 14.95 31.64
C PRO A 767 -15.57 16.34 31.47
N ALA A 768 -16.15 17.18 30.62
CA ALA A 768 -15.65 18.53 30.38
C ALA A 768 -15.67 19.43 31.64
N ASP A 769 -16.45 19.08 32.65
CA ASP A 769 -16.56 19.76 33.94
C ASP A 769 -15.74 19.08 35.07
N ALA A 770 -14.88 18.10 34.73
CA ALA A 770 -14.04 17.42 35.70
C ALA A 770 -13.12 18.41 36.44
N PRO A 771 -13.02 18.34 37.79
CA PRO A 771 -12.17 19.24 38.58
C PRO A 771 -10.70 18.80 38.51
N VAL A 772 -10.09 18.99 37.34
CA VAL A 772 -8.72 18.56 37.02
C VAL A 772 -7.88 19.70 36.45
N GLN A 773 -6.57 19.56 36.61
CA GLN A 773 -5.55 20.39 35.98
C GLN A 773 -4.80 19.56 34.95
N VAL A 774 -4.55 20.16 33.79
CA VAL A 774 -3.79 19.55 32.69
C VAL A 774 -2.45 20.25 32.59
N TYR A 775 -1.36 19.49 32.59
CA TYR A 775 -0.01 19.96 32.39
C TYR A 775 0.56 19.37 31.10
N ILE A 776 1.32 20.16 30.36
CA ILE A 776 1.92 19.76 29.08
C ILE A 776 3.43 19.81 29.21
N THR A 777 4.10 18.81 28.63
CA THR A 777 5.54 18.72 28.47
C THR A 777 6.29 19.13 29.73
N ASP A 778 7.11 20.19 29.71
CA ASP A 778 7.89 20.74 30.84
C ASP A 778 7.34 22.08 31.37
N VAL A 779 6.17 22.53 30.88
CA VAL A 779 5.49 23.75 31.32
C VAL A 779 5.01 23.66 32.77
N PRO A 780 5.51 24.49 33.71
CA PRO A 780 5.30 24.30 35.15
C PRO A 780 3.94 24.77 35.69
N TRP A 781 3.10 25.39 34.86
CA TRP A 781 1.74 25.82 35.20
C TRP A 781 0.69 25.01 34.41
N PRO A 782 -0.53 24.85 34.95
CA PRO A 782 -1.59 24.13 34.25
C PRO A 782 -2.13 24.93 33.06
N LEU A 783 -2.66 24.21 32.08
CA LEU A 783 -3.35 24.75 30.91
C LEU A 783 -4.63 25.49 31.32
N GLY A 784 -4.84 26.69 30.77
CA GLY A 784 -6.07 27.45 30.97
C GLY A 784 -7.26 26.85 30.19
N PRO A 785 -8.52 27.08 30.62
CA PRO A 785 -9.71 26.51 29.99
C PRO A 785 -9.95 26.92 28.52
N HIS A 786 -9.28 27.97 28.05
CA HIS A 786 -9.42 28.52 26.70
C HIS A 786 -8.11 28.54 25.93
N ASP A 787 -7.05 27.96 26.49
CA ASP A 787 -5.74 27.93 25.86
C ASP A 787 -5.74 26.86 24.76
N VAL A 788 -5.24 27.24 23.58
CA VAL A 788 -4.98 26.33 22.47
C VAL A 788 -3.48 26.14 22.37
N ILE A 789 -3.03 24.89 22.51
CA ILE A 789 -1.62 24.52 22.50
C ILE A 789 -1.28 23.76 21.23
N ALA A 790 -0.01 23.87 20.81
CA ALA A 790 0.55 22.96 19.83
C ALA A 790 1.18 21.77 20.57
N ILE A 791 0.91 20.56 20.09
CA ILE A 791 1.47 19.32 20.62
C ILE A 791 2.21 18.59 19.52
N SER A 792 3.28 17.90 19.89
CA SER A 792 4.13 17.09 19.03
C SER A 792 4.11 15.63 19.48
N THR A 793 4.52 14.74 18.59
CA THR A 793 4.72 13.35 18.97
C THR A 793 5.67 13.23 20.17
N GLY A 794 5.29 12.39 21.13
CA GLY A 794 6.07 12.13 22.32
C GLY A 794 5.83 13.12 23.46
N ASP A 795 5.01 14.16 23.25
CA ASP A 795 4.66 15.08 24.33
C ASP A 795 3.86 14.37 25.43
N LEU A 796 4.23 14.64 26.69
CA LEU A 796 3.50 14.18 27.87
C LEU A 796 2.36 15.16 28.21
N LEU A 797 1.14 14.63 28.34
CA LEU A 797 -0.02 15.30 28.93
C LEU A 797 -0.33 14.70 30.29
N SER A 798 -0.08 15.44 31.37
CA SER A 798 -0.36 14.98 32.74
C SER A 798 -1.65 15.59 33.26
N ILE A 799 -2.62 14.74 33.62
CA ILE A 799 -3.92 15.14 34.18
C ILE A 799 -3.93 14.79 35.67
N VAL A 800 -4.09 15.80 36.51
CA VAL A 800 -4.10 15.65 37.97
C VAL A 800 -5.34 16.31 38.58
N PRO A 801 -5.84 15.88 39.74
CA PRO A 801 -6.93 16.57 40.43
C PRO A 801 -6.57 18.02 40.76
N ASP A 802 -7.54 18.93 40.71
CA ASP A 802 -7.33 20.40 40.86
C ASP A 802 -6.64 20.83 42.16
N ALA A 803 -6.70 20.01 43.22
CA ALA A 803 -6.01 20.26 44.49
C ALA A 803 -4.55 19.73 44.55
N SER A 804 -4.03 19.17 43.46
CA SER A 804 -2.73 18.49 43.43
C SER A 804 -1.59 19.45 43.10
N ALA A 805 -0.40 19.16 43.62
CA ALA A 805 0.81 19.85 43.19
C ALA A 805 1.17 19.47 41.74
N ALA A 806 1.92 20.33 41.06
CA ALA A 806 2.43 20.05 39.73
C ALA A 806 3.24 18.73 39.71
N PRO A 807 3.06 17.88 38.69
CA PRO A 807 3.74 16.59 38.61
C PRO A 807 5.26 16.76 38.47
N VAL A 808 6.01 15.83 39.07
CA VAL A 808 7.47 15.79 38.98
C VAL A 808 7.87 15.27 37.60
N ARG A 809 8.84 15.93 36.97
CA ARG A 809 9.23 15.68 35.58
C ARG A 809 10.70 15.28 35.50
N HIS A 810 11.00 14.32 34.65
CA HIS A 810 12.36 13.81 34.48
C HIS A 810 12.70 13.72 33.00
N GLU A 811 13.83 14.27 32.59
CA GLU A 811 14.33 14.04 31.23
C GLU A 811 15.01 12.67 31.16
N LEU A 812 14.73 11.90 30.11
CA LEU A 812 15.32 10.56 29.94
C LEU A 812 16.85 10.60 29.95
N SER A 813 17.45 11.59 29.29
CA SER A 813 18.91 11.77 29.25
C SER A 813 19.51 11.89 30.65
N VAL A 814 18.83 12.58 31.57
CA VAL A 814 19.23 12.75 32.98
C VAL A 814 19.05 11.45 33.74
N MET A 815 17.93 10.74 33.55
CA MET A 815 17.69 9.43 34.18
C MET A 815 18.76 8.40 33.83
N LEU A 816 19.30 8.43 32.61
CA LEU A 816 20.34 7.51 32.13
C LEU A 816 21.74 7.81 32.69
N THR A 817 21.93 8.94 33.39
CA THR A 817 23.22 9.29 34.01
C THR A 817 23.43 8.68 35.40
N SER A 818 22.36 8.21 36.07
CA SER A 818 22.39 7.72 37.45
C SER A 818 21.66 6.39 37.58
N SER A 819 22.07 5.59 38.57
CA SER A 819 21.34 4.38 38.98
C SER A 819 20.20 4.68 39.98
N GLU A 820 20.02 5.93 40.39
CA GLU A 820 18.97 6.33 41.33
C GLU A 820 17.60 6.47 40.66
N GLY A 821 16.55 6.02 41.34
CA GLY A 821 15.16 6.25 40.92
C GLY A 821 14.52 5.11 40.14
N TRP A 822 15.31 4.27 39.46
CA TRP A 822 14.83 3.10 38.74
C TRP A 822 14.28 2.03 39.68
N THR A 823 13.15 1.42 39.29
CA THR A 823 12.60 0.26 39.98
C THR A 823 12.22 -0.83 38.97
N SER A 824 12.18 -2.08 39.43
CA SER A 824 11.79 -3.25 38.64
C SER A 824 10.48 -3.85 39.17
N ASP A 825 9.65 -3.03 39.79
CA ASP A 825 8.31 -3.40 40.21
C ASP A 825 7.31 -2.96 39.13
N ASP A 826 6.56 -3.90 38.56
CA ASP A 826 5.51 -3.66 37.55
C ASP A 826 4.33 -2.83 38.11
N ALA A 827 4.51 -2.09 39.21
CA ALA A 827 3.49 -1.33 39.91
C ALA A 827 2.86 -0.19 39.06
N PHE A 828 3.44 0.13 37.90
CA PHE A 828 2.88 1.07 36.93
C PHE A 828 2.05 0.39 35.83
N ALA A 829 2.21 -0.92 35.61
CA ALA A 829 1.28 -1.68 34.80
C ALA A 829 -0.01 -1.78 35.60
N GLY A 830 -1.02 -0.99 35.20
CA GLY A 830 -2.33 -1.06 35.83
C GLY A 830 -2.83 -2.50 35.89
N ASP A 831 -3.67 -2.81 36.88
CA ASP A 831 -4.46 -4.04 36.81
C ASP A 831 -5.32 -3.92 35.56
N TYR A 832 -4.92 -4.62 34.47
CA TYR A 832 -5.71 -4.66 33.24
C TYR A 832 -7.11 -5.25 33.48
N GLY A 833 -7.35 -5.78 34.69
CA GLY A 833 -8.63 -6.25 35.15
C GLY A 833 -9.16 -7.35 34.24
N ASP A 834 -10.44 -7.64 34.37
CA ASP A 834 -11.15 -8.43 33.37
C ASP A 834 -11.78 -7.52 32.35
N ARG A 835 -10.99 -6.75 31.61
CA ARG A 835 -11.52 -5.86 30.58
C ARG A 835 -11.54 -6.56 29.23
N VAL A 836 -12.65 -6.45 28.52
CA VAL A 836 -12.86 -7.02 27.18
C VAL A 836 -13.19 -5.88 26.24
N LEU A 837 -12.51 -5.85 25.10
CA LEU A 837 -12.84 -4.92 24.02
C LEU A 837 -14.00 -5.52 23.19
N LEU A 838 -15.15 -4.86 23.21
CA LEU A 838 -16.30 -5.21 22.39
C LEU A 838 -16.17 -4.47 21.06
N ILE A 839 -15.94 -5.20 19.98
CA ILE A 839 -15.90 -4.63 18.63
C ILE A 839 -17.33 -4.57 18.11
N THR A 840 -17.78 -3.38 17.74
CA THR A 840 -19.11 -3.13 17.17
C THR A 840 -19.00 -2.61 15.75
N ASP A 841 -20.13 -2.48 15.07
CA ASP A 841 -20.26 -1.86 13.74
C ASP A 841 -20.10 -0.33 13.75
N ALA A 842 -20.10 0.30 14.93
CA ALA A 842 -19.88 1.74 15.10
C ALA A 842 -18.52 2.03 15.74
N GLU A 843 -18.41 1.87 17.06
CA GLU A 843 -17.19 2.15 17.83
C GLU A 843 -16.85 0.98 18.76
N PRO A 844 -15.55 0.69 18.98
CA PRO A 844 -15.16 -0.33 19.94
C PRO A 844 -15.42 0.16 21.37
N VAL A 845 -16.10 -0.67 22.16
CA VAL A 845 -16.46 -0.37 23.55
C VAL A 845 -15.61 -1.19 24.50
N LEU A 846 -14.83 -0.56 25.36
CA LEU A 846 -14.11 -1.26 26.43
C LEU A 846 -15.06 -1.59 27.58
N TYR A 847 -15.28 -2.87 27.85
CA TYR A 847 -16.19 -3.35 28.88
C TYR A 847 -15.43 -4.00 30.05
N GLU A 848 -15.70 -3.58 31.28
CA GLU A 848 -15.14 -4.21 32.48
C GLU A 848 -16.04 -5.34 32.99
N VAL A 849 -15.52 -6.57 32.95
CA VAL A 849 -16.23 -7.76 33.38
C VAL A 849 -16.26 -7.82 34.90
N ASN A 850 -17.48 -7.78 35.45
CA ASN A 850 -17.67 -8.04 36.87
C ASN A 850 -17.72 -9.55 37.13
N ARG A 851 -16.60 -10.14 37.57
CA ARG A 851 -16.50 -11.58 37.93
C ARG A 851 -17.47 -12.05 39.02
N LEU A 852 -18.06 -11.15 39.81
CA LEU A 852 -19.09 -11.50 40.80
C LEU A 852 -20.50 -11.59 40.18
N ARG A 853 -20.67 -11.12 38.94
CA ARG A 853 -21.93 -11.11 38.19
C ARG A 853 -21.85 -11.94 36.91
N THR A 854 -21.01 -12.98 36.87
CA THR A 854 -20.81 -13.84 35.70
C THR A 854 -22.12 -14.38 35.10
N ALA A 855 -23.10 -14.75 35.93
CA ALA A 855 -24.41 -15.23 35.47
C ALA A 855 -25.25 -14.15 34.74
N ALA A 856 -24.94 -12.87 34.96
CA ALA A 856 -25.58 -11.72 34.32
C ALA A 856 -24.71 -11.08 33.23
N PHE A 857 -23.54 -11.64 32.91
CA PHE A 857 -22.57 -11.07 31.97
C PHE A 857 -23.20 -10.65 30.64
N ARG A 858 -24.02 -11.50 30.02
CA ARG A 858 -24.71 -11.18 28.76
C ARG A 858 -25.70 -10.01 28.90
N THR A 859 -26.34 -9.88 30.06
CA THR A 859 -27.23 -8.76 30.37
C THR A 859 -26.45 -7.47 30.56
N ASP A 860 -25.30 -7.56 31.21
CA ASP A 860 -24.46 -6.41 31.49
C ASP A 860 -23.73 -5.91 30.24
N VAL A 861 -23.29 -6.81 29.34
CA VAL A 861 -22.77 -6.47 28.01
C VAL A 861 -23.86 -5.88 27.12
N ALA A 862 -25.07 -6.47 27.10
CA ALA A 862 -26.19 -5.89 26.36
C ALA A 862 -26.48 -4.46 26.83
N ALA A 863 -26.52 -4.23 28.14
CA ALA A 863 -26.71 -2.90 28.71
C ALA A 863 -25.57 -1.93 28.35
N ALA A 864 -24.32 -2.40 28.37
CA ALA A 864 -23.16 -1.59 27.98
C ALA A 864 -23.21 -1.15 26.50
N LEU A 865 -23.80 -1.99 25.64
CA LEU A 865 -24.04 -1.68 24.23
C LEU A 865 -25.35 -0.89 23.99
N GLY A 866 -26.08 -0.52 25.04
CA GLY A 866 -27.39 0.13 24.93
C GLY A 866 -28.50 -0.78 24.38
N LEU A 867 -28.29 -2.09 24.36
CA LEU A 867 -29.21 -3.09 23.80
C LEU A 867 -30.04 -3.78 24.89
N SER A 868 -31.22 -4.26 24.49
CA SER A 868 -31.98 -5.18 25.34
C SER A 868 -31.32 -6.57 25.37
N ILE A 869 -31.42 -7.26 26.50
CA ILE A 869 -30.91 -8.64 26.64
C ILE A 869 -31.55 -9.62 25.65
N TRP A 870 -32.76 -9.33 25.18
CA TRP A 870 -33.44 -10.14 24.19
C TRP A 870 -32.80 -9.97 22.81
N THR A 871 -32.57 -8.72 22.39
CA THR A 871 -31.87 -8.37 21.14
C THR A 871 -30.45 -8.93 21.11
N PHE A 872 -29.71 -8.79 22.21
CA PHE A 872 -28.35 -9.30 22.32
C PHE A 872 -28.28 -10.84 22.22
N LYS A 873 -29.23 -11.55 22.85
CA LYS A 873 -29.31 -13.02 22.74
C LYS A 873 -29.70 -13.51 21.35
N GLN A 874 -30.44 -12.72 20.57
CA GLN A 874 -30.73 -13.04 19.18
C GLN A 874 -29.48 -12.92 18.31
N HIS A 875 -28.68 -11.86 18.48
CA HIS A 875 -27.41 -11.70 17.76
C HIS A 875 -26.37 -12.79 18.11
N LEU A 876 -26.25 -13.18 19.38
CA LEU A 876 -25.33 -14.25 19.78
C LEU A 876 -25.74 -15.64 19.23
N ARG A 877 -27.03 -15.92 19.13
CA ARG A 877 -27.51 -17.18 18.53
C ARG A 877 -27.25 -17.25 17.03
N LEU A 878 -27.36 -16.10 16.34
CA LEU A 878 -27.02 -15.99 14.92
C LEU A 878 -25.54 -16.31 14.67
N LEU A 879 -24.63 -15.90 15.58
CA LEU A 879 -23.18 -16.18 15.51
C LEU A 879 -22.82 -17.65 15.83
N GLN A 880 -23.52 -18.31 16.75
CA GLN A 880 -23.23 -19.71 17.11
C GLN A 880 -23.66 -20.72 16.03
N ASP A 881 -24.67 -20.37 15.22
CA ASP A 881 -25.15 -21.24 14.13
C ASP A 881 -24.38 -21.04 12.81
N THR A 882 -23.46 -20.06 12.71
CA THR A 882 -22.76 -19.70 11.46
C THR A 882 -21.27 -20.06 11.36
N MET A 883 -20.54 -20.46 12.41
CA MET A 883 -19.11 -20.82 12.24
C MET A 883 -18.58 -21.96 13.11
N LEU A 884 -17.96 -22.94 12.44
CA LEU A 884 -16.69 -23.55 12.84
C LEU A 884 -15.60 -22.46 12.76
N LEU A 885 -15.31 -21.80 13.87
CA LEU A 885 -14.11 -20.98 14.04
C LEU A 885 -13.39 -21.41 15.33
N PRO A 886 -12.22 -22.05 15.23
CA PRO A 886 -11.16 -21.83 16.20
C PRO A 886 -10.31 -20.63 15.72
N CYS A 887 -9.91 -19.78 16.67
CA CYS A 887 -8.93 -18.69 16.53
C CYS A 887 -9.47 -17.31 16.11
N CYS A 888 -9.78 -16.49 17.11
CA CYS A 888 -9.39 -15.07 17.21
C CYS A 888 -9.59 -14.61 18.68
N ILE A 889 -8.96 -15.32 19.62
CA ILE A 889 -8.64 -14.78 20.94
C ILE A 889 -7.19 -15.16 21.15
N ASP A 890 -6.28 -14.26 20.78
CA ASP A 890 -4.87 -14.42 21.11
C ASP A 890 -4.70 -13.96 22.58
N TYR A 891 -5.01 -14.86 23.52
CA TYR A 891 -4.61 -14.67 24.90
C TYR A 891 -3.13 -15.05 24.99
N LYS A 892 -2.22 -14.07 25.03
CA LYS A 892 -0.87 -14.31 25.54
C LYS A 892 -1.00 -14.51 27.06
N PRO A 893 -0.82 -15.72 27.61
CA PRO A 893 -0.75 -15.87 29.06
C PRO A 893 0.50 -15.14 29.55
N PHE A 894 0.30 -14.11 30.36
CA PHE A 894 1.37 -13.54 31.17
C PHE A 894 1.89 -14.65 32.08
N ALA A 895 3.14 -15.06 31.90
CA ALA A 895 3.82 -15.93 32.86
C ALA A 895 4.08 -15.11 34.13
N ARG A 896 3.06 -15.01 35.01
CA ARG A 896 3.30 -14.62 36.40
C ARG A 896 4.31 -15.61 36.96
N ARG A 897 5.49 -15.13 37.37
CA ARG A 897 6.25 -15.82 38.41
C ARG A 897 5.32 -15.93 39.61
N ALA A 898 4.81 -17.13 39.86
CA ALA A 898 4.06 -17.45 41.05
C ALA A 898 4.95 -17.16 42.27
N SER A 899 4.72 -16.03 42.94
CA SER A 899 5.07 -15.91 44.34
C SER A 899 4.18 -16.90 45.10
N ASN A 900 4.80 -17.89 45.75
CA ASN A 900 4.20 -18.94 46.56
C ASN A 900 3.01 -18.49 47.42
N GLN A 901 1.77 -18.51 46.90
CA GLN A 901 0.55 -18.63 47.68
C GLN A 901 -0.48 -19.44 46.87
N SER A 902 -0.74 -20.66 47.37
CA SER A 902 -1.78 -21.66 47.09
C SER A 902 -2.64 -21.58 45.81
N PRO A 903 -2.78 -22.68 45.03
CA PRO A 903 -3.63 -22.71 43.85
C PRO A 903 -5.11 -22.91 44.23
N LEU A 904 -5.95 -21.94 43.93
CA LEU A 904 -7.38 -22.17 43.69
C LEU A 904 -7.54 -22.46 42.19
N ALA A 905 -8.13 -23.60 41.89
CA ALA A 905 -8.19 -24.24 40.58
C ALA A 905 -8.75 -23.31 39.48
N ALA A 906 -7.99 -23.14 38.40
CA ALA A 906 -8.50 -22.65 37.12
C ALA A 906 -9.24 -23.81 36.42
N LEU A 907 -10.53 -23.61 36.15
CA LEU A 907 -11.31 -24.47 35.25
C LEU A 907 -11.24 -23.90 33.83
N PRO A 908 -11.18 -24.74 32.78
CA PRO A 908 -11.09 -24.29 31.39
C PRO A 908 -12.39 -23.63 30.90
N PHE A 909 -12.21 -22.66 30.00
CA PHE A 909 -13.21 -21.72 29.50
C PHE A 909 -14.05 -22.29 28.33
N GLU A 910 -14.31 -23.60 28.30
CA GLU A 910 -15.03 -24.25 27.19
C GLU A 910 -16.56 -24.35 27.42
N ASP A 911 -17.07 -23.95 28.60
CA ASP A 911 -18.51 -23.90 28.91
C ASP A 911 -18.98 -22.48 29.33
N TRP A 912 -18.76 -21.44 28.51
CA TRP A 912 -19.10 -20.02 28.79
C TRP A 912 -19.99 -19.37 27.70
#